data_AF-A0A158JXQ2-F1
#
_entry.id   AF-A0A158JXQ2-F1
#
_cell.length_a   1.000
_cell.length_b   1.000
_cell.length_c   1.000
_cell.angle_alpha   90.00
_cell.angle_beta   90.00
_cell.angle_gamma   90.00
#
_symmetry.space_group_name_H-M   'P 1'
#
loop_
_entity.id
_entity.type
_entity.pdbx_description
1 polymer ?
#
loop_
_entity_poly.entity_id
_entity_poly.type
_entity_poly.pdbx_seq_one_letter_code
_entity_poly.pdbx_strand_id
1 'polypeptide(L)'
;MDIQSLFQFVPKGTKPPAATRDEFQFPIERAARKIGTVFGILQDREVARVFTNQRFVSQINVDVPDMSTLTTRQFRCVVRLEGVVEPNSDAARKFLQRALKIDFNFAPTFKQAIANATARYGRDIGNAFAKLWDKPGSWNAWRGAIRAALVEEGFPVTVVDVTPVSNDVRESVDFYDQSNSLTVRTSDMLQSNRVGYKARLVWGKTETMSVARLTYDGPTEGRLPGARLNHPLVANQIQPVEAWFRALLSEELSKRTWVEICAATPETMADLARNISPVLGAGTGRIVQTLVLYPVMDAQAARAESTIRFTARYPVNGIKGDGIEVEHAIQYKLVDRDRWEANGSPIPSDFLKNYAAEAAKAYLLNKRFEDVIGGYLKGANGDRVFSNAIAERIAAPARQVGYSIESVAAVLAIPQINFIQGHSIAIAEDEYGLQDPTIKAIVKIKCEVRVHNNGGNTFARALSAYDDFESRIRSAITEAVRNALSAESAFDYYSSPYVNGVPAAIEADDTIHDTPTPVRRQDLPTRIHQGVDEVLGRTYGLETTTFRLEPGNDPIIERMNYLARRPFSVRVPLTITRSSTRTTIEINAHASVFIESVDQQNWTSFYLNAKRLDMKQHTDLIEDTLKDCLELLKSIVVNTPRGALNSDEVRRTVITHFAQRMREHLGLCVTLHPLLIDVHYPALGDVAALELAALTEEFKNLLNKRAEIVDHGDGFISNPREQINKQIDEVKKEMKVLQVEVERESNTAETIHIEEPLGPRQLTLRPPAAS
;
A
#
# COMPACT_ATOMS: atom_id res chain seq x y z
N MET A 1 14.73 -18.89 -47.53
CA MET A 1 15.91 -19.03 -48.41
C MET A 1 15.50 -18.57 -49.80
N ASP A 2 16.38 -17.91 -50.56
CA ASP A 2 16.01 -17.42 -51.90
C ASP A 2 15.83 -18.59 -52.89
N ILE A 3 15.07 -18.42 -53.97
CA ILE A 3 14.85 -19.48 -54.98
C ILE A 3 16.15 -19.98 -55.60
N GLN A 4 17.19 -19.14 -55.64
CA GLN A 4 18.53 -19.53 -56.09
C GLN A 4 19.16 -20.63 -55.21
N SER A 5 18.77 -20.72 -53.94
CA SER A 5 19.27 -21.76 -53.02
C SER A 5 18.72 -23.16 -53.30
N LEU A 6 17.71 -23.29 -54.17
CA LEU A 6 17.13 -24.59 -54.54
C LEU A 6 17.97 -25.38 -55.53
N PHE A 7 19.05 -24.80 -56.05
CA PHE A 7 19.97 -25.54 -56.89
C PHE A 7 21.41 -25.12 -56.64
N GLN A 8 22.32 -26.05 -56.91
CA GLN A 8 23.75 -25.84 -56.75
C GLN A 8 24.48 -26.45 -57.94
N PHE A 9 25.45 -25.72 -58.50
CA PHE A 9 26.34 -26.27 -59.52
C PHE A 9 27.48 -27.02 -58.85
N VAL A 10 27.73 -28.24 -59.31
CA VAL A 10 28.91 -29.01 -58.97
C VAL A 10 30.03 -28.58 -59.92
N PRO A 11 31.18 -28.13 -59.39
CA PRO A 11 32.31 -27.70 -60.21
C PRO A 11 32.78 -28.78 -61.18
N LYS A 12 33.14 -28.38 -62.41
CA LYS A 12 33.69 -29.31 -63.41
C LYS A 12 34.90 -30.06 -62.86
N GLY A 13 34.98 -31.37 -63.12
CA GLY A 13 36.08 -32.24 -62.67
C GLY A 13 35.93 -32.83 -61.27
N THR A 14 34.90 -32.47 -60.49
CA THR A 14 34.60 -33.11 -59.21
C THR A 14 33.51 -34.17 -59.36
N LYS A 15 33.73 -35.37 -58.79
CA LYS A 15 32.71 -36.42 -58.77
C LYS A 15 31.55 -35.92 -57.90
N PRO A 16 30.32 -35.82 -58.42
CA PRO A 16 29.21 -35.34 -57.61
C PRO A 16 28.98 -36.32 -56.45
N PRO A 17 28.80 -35.82 -55.21
CA PRO A 17 28.46 -36.66 -54.07
C PRO A 17 27.15 -37.40 -54.32
N ALA A 18 26.95 -38.55 -53.67
CA ALA A 18 25.73 -39.34 -53.83
C ALA A 18 24.49 -38.48 -53.51
N ALA A 19 23.51 -38.48 -54.42
CA ALA A 19 22.26 -37.76 -54.21
C ALA A 19 21.54 -38.35 -52.98
N THR A 20 21.11 -37.48 -52.07
CA THR A 20 20.25 -37.86 -50.95
C THR A 20 18.80 -38.05 -51.45
N ARG A 21 17.92 -38.58 -50.60
CA ARG A 21 16.53 -38.91 -50.98
C ARG A 21 15.73 -37.70 -51.51
N ASP A 22 16.15 -36.49 -51.16
CA ASP A 22 15.47 -35.24 -51.50
C ASP A 22 16.22 -34.40 -52.57
N GLU A 23 17.12 -35.02 -53.34
CA GLU A 23 17.91 -34.32 -54.36
C GLU A 23 17.90 -35.02 -55.71
N PHE A 24 17.83 -34.23 -56.78
CA PHE A 24 18.01 -34.73 -58.14
C PHE A 24 19.19 -34.04 -58.82
N GLN A 25 20.01 -34.83 -59.50
CA GLN A 25 21.18 -34.35 -60.21
C GLN A 25 20.94 -34.42 -61.71
N PHE A 26 21.20 -33.32 -62.40
CA PHE A 26 21.03 -33.22 -63.84
C PHE A 26 22.33 -32.70 -64.47
N PRO A 27 22.91 -33.40 -65.46
CA PRO A 27 23.95 -32.81 -66.27
C PRO A 27 23.34 -31.68 -67.10
N ILE A 28 23.99 -30.53 -67.13
CA ILE A 28 23.53 -29.35 -67.87
C ILE A 28 24.60 -28.84 -68.81
N GLU A 29 24.14 -28.24 -69.90
CA GLU A 29 24.96 -27.52 -70.85
C GLU A 29 24.51 -26.07 -70.82
N ARG A 30 25.17 -25.27 -69.97
CA ARG A 30 24.73 -23.89 -69.67
C ARG A 30 24.67 -23.01 -70.91
N ALA A 31 25.68 -23.08 -71.79
CA ALA A 31 25.71 -22.33 -73.04
C ALA A 31 24.55 -22.68 -73.99
N ALA A 32 24.19 -23.96 -74.07
CA ALA A 32 23.07 -24.43 -74.89
C ALA A 32 21.70 -24.30 -74.21
N ARG A 33 21.65 -23.88 -72.93
CA ARG A 33 20.45 -23.78 -72.08
C ARG A 33 19.62 -25.07 -72.04
N LYS A 34 20.28 -26.23 -71.99
CA LYS A 34 19.63 -27.56 -72.04
C LYS A 34 20.14 -28.49 -70.95
N ILE A 35 19.28 -29.43 -70.55
CA ILE A 35 19.64 -30.57 -69.70
C ILE A 35 20.14 -31.71 -70.60
N GLY A 36 21.31 -32.26 -70.29
CA GLY A 36 21.88 -33.40 -71.01
C GLY A 36 21.20 -34.72 -70.68
N THR A 37 21.27 -35.69 -71.58
CA THR A 37 20.84 -37.08 -71.34
C THR A 37 21.88 -37.86 -70.54
N VAL A 38 21.41 -38.73 -69.64
CA VAL A 38 22.22 -39.41 -68.59
C VAL A 38 23.14 -40.52 -69.13
N PHE A 39 23.04 -40.88 -70.42
CA PHE A 39 23.89 -41.92 -71.00
C PHE A 39 25.06 -41.32 -71.79
N GLY A 40 26.25 -41.40 -71.18
CA GLY A 40 27.53 -41.43 -71.91
C GLY A 40 28.34 -40.12 -71.89
N ILE A 41 29.52 -40.21 -71.27
CA ILE A 41 30.68 -39.30 -71.37
C ILE A 41 30.54 -37.99 -70.56
N LEU A 42 31.02 -38.10 -69.31
CA LEU A 42 30.94 -37.16 -68.20
C LEU A 42 32.05 -36.08 -68.17
N GLN A 43 32.78 -35.82 -69.25
CA GLN A 43 34.00 -35.01 -69.12
C GLN A 43 33.86 -33.49 -69.24
N ASP A 44 32.76 -32.94 -69.81
CA ASP A 44 32.66 -31.47 -69.99
C ASP A 44 31.37 -30.79 -69.52
N ARG A 45 30.41 -31.55 -68.99
CA ARG A 45 29.10 -31.02 -68.59
C ARG A 45 29.07 -30.66 -67.11
N GLU A 46 28.64 -29.45 -66.80
CA GLU A 46 28.36 -29.01 -65.43
C GLU A 46 27.19 -29.83 -64.89
N VAL A 47 27.23 -30.21 -63.61
CA VAL A 47 26.09 -30.91 -62.98
C VAL A 47 25.37 -29.92 -62.09
N ALA A 48 24.06 -29.76 -62.27
CA ALA A 48 23.21 -29.00 -61.38
C ALA A 48 22.47 -29.98 -60.44
N ARG A 49 22.63 -29.77 -59.14
CA ARG A 49 21.82 -30.40 -58.09
C ARG A 49 20.59 -29.55 -57.88
N VAL A 50 19.42 -30.17 -57.85
CA VAL A 50 18.15 -29.53 -57.48
C VAL A 50 17.70 -30.13 -56.17
N PHE A 51 17.54 -29.29 -55.16
CA PHE A 51 17.04 -29.66 -53.85
C PHE A 51 15.51 -29.64 -53.88
N THR A 52 14.91 -30.81 -53.64
CA THR A 52 13.47 -30.98 -53.48
C THR A 52 13.10 -30.93 -52.01
N ASN A 53 11.83 -30.73 -51.69
CA ASN A 53 11.34 -30.55 -50.30
C ASN A 53 11.92 -29.34 -49.53
N GLN A 54 12.84 -28.57 -50.12
CA GLN A 54 13.35 -27.32 -49.55
C GLN A 54 12.45 -26.15 -49.92
N ARG A 55 11.98 -25.41 -48.90
CA ARG A 55 11.11 -24.25 -49.09
C ARG A 55 11.93 -23.01 -49.48
N PHE A 56 11.54 -22.36 -50.56
CA PHE A 56 12.05 -21.04 -50.93
C PHE A 56 11.04 -19.93 -50.63
N VAL A 57 11.59 -18.73 -50.47
CA VAL A 57 10.84 -17.48 -50.33
C VAL A 57 11.59 -16.42 -51.13
N SER A 58 10.93 -15.84 -52.13
CA SER A 58 11.45 -14.71 -52.90
C SER A 58 10.47 -13.54 -52.82
N GLN A 59 10.99 -12.32 -52.64
CA GLN A 59 10.19 -11.10 -52.52
C GLN A 59 10.48 -10.16 -53.68
N ILE A 60 9.42 -9.56 -54.22
CA ILE A 60 9.50 -8.73 -55.42
C ILE A 60 8.69 -7.47 -55.21
N ASN A 61 9.37 -6.33 -55.34
CA ASN A 61 8.72 -5.03 -55.33
C ASN A 61 8.22 -4.72 -56.73
N VAL A 62 6.93 -4.41 -56.82
CA VAL A 62 6.25 -4.04 -58.06
C VAL A 62 5.38 -2.82 -57.82
N ASP A 63 5.41 -1.88 -58.76
CA ASP A 63 4.50 -0.74 -58.78
C ASP A 63 3.33 -1.12 -59.70
N VAL A 64 2.13 -1.17 -59.13
CA VAL A 64 0.90 -1.58 -59.81
C VAL A 64 0.07 -0.33 -60.09
N PRO A 65 -0.31 -0.06 -61.35
CA PRO A 65 -1.20 1.05 -61.65
C PRO A 65 -2.56 0.85 -60.98
N ASP A 66 -3.13 1.94 -60.45
CA ASP A 66 -4.51 2.01 -60.02
C ASP A 66 -5.39 1.84 -61.26
N MET A 67 -6.01 0.67 -61.37
CA MET A 67 -6.82 0.32 -62.54
C MET A 67 -8.19 0.99 -62.54
N SER A 68 -8.49 1.87 -61.56
CA SER A 68 -9.71 2.68 -61.58
C SER A 68 -9.71 3.64 -62.78
N THR A 69 -10.86 3.76 -63.42
CA THR A 69 -11.02 4.66 -64.56
C THR A 69 -10.61 6.07 -64.14
N LEU A 70 -9.73 6.69 -64.94
CA LEU A 70 -9.32 8.09 -64.79
C LEU A 70 -8.26 8.38 -63.69
N THR A 71 -7.41 7.41 -63.29
CA THR A 71 -6.29 7.67 -62.37
C THR A 71 -4.91 7.30 -62.92
N THR A 72 -3.88 8.13 -62.65
CA THR A 72 -2.45 7.80 -62.90
C THR A 72 -1.74 7.28 -61.65
N ARG A 73 -2.50 6.98 -60.58
CA ARG A 73 -1.94 6.54 -59.31
C ARG A 73 -1.26 5.19 -59.50
N GLN A 74 -0.11 5.03 -58.88
CA GLN A 74 0.56 3.74 -58.78
C GLN A 74 0.64 3.37 -57.30
N PHE A 75 0.61 2.08 -57.04
CA PHE A 75 0.65 1.49 -55.73
C PHE A 75 1.82 0.53 -55.63
N ARG A 76 2.63 0.65 -54.59
CA ARG A 76 3.77 -0.25 -54.41
C ARG A 76 3.33 -1.49 -53.64
N CYS A 77 3.55 -2.66 -54.23
CA CYS A 77 3.31 -3.96 -53.60
C CYS A 77 4.62 -4.73 -53.44
N VAL A 78 4.73 -5.49 -52.35
CA VAL A 78 5.67 -6.61 -52.23
C VAL A 78 4.90 -7.88 -52.53
N VAL A 79 5.29 -8.59 -53.58
CA VAL A 79 4.80 -9.94 -53.86
C VAL A 79 5.80 -10.93 -53.28
N ARG A 80 5.35 -11.69 -52.29
CA ARG A 80 6.10 -12.78 -51.67
C ARG A 80 5.68 -14.09 -52.32
N LEU A 81 6.61 -14.72 -53.01
CA LEU A 81 6.45 -16.02 -53.64
C LEU A 81 7.09 -17.06 -52.76
N GLU A 82 6.35 -18.12 -52.45
CA GLU A 82 6.88 -19.26 -51.74
C GLU A 82 6.52 -20.54 -52.45
N GLY A 83 7.41 -21.52 -52.33
CA GLY A 83 7.24 -22.75 -53.04
C GLY A 83 8.23 -23.81 -52.62
N VAL A 84 8.05 -24.98 -53.21
CA VAL A 84 8.89 -26.15 -52.97
C VAL A 84 8.85 -27.02 -54.22
N VAL A 85 10.03 -27.46 -54.68
CA VAL A 85 10.10 -28.44 -55.77
C VAL A 85 9.64 -29.78 -55.20
N GLU A 86 8.60 -30.37 -55.80
CA GLU A 86 8.10 -31.69 -55.41
C GLU A 86 9.22 -32.75 -55.51
N PRO A 87 9.25 -33.76 -54.62
CA PRO A 87 10.29 -34.80 -54.58
C PRO A 87 10.09 -35.83 -55.70
N ASN A 88 10.04 -35.37 -56.94
CA ASN A 88 9.94 -36.14 -58.16
C ASN A 88 10.93 -35.60 -59.21
N SER A 89 11.63 -36.50 -59.90
CA SER A 89 12.62 -36.19 -60.93
C SER A 89 12.06 -35.32 -62.04
N ASP A 90 10.81 -35.54 -62.46
CA ASP A 90 10.20 -34.75 -63.54
C ASP A 90 9.93 -33.30 -63.13
N ALA A 91 9.51 -33.07 -61.87
CA ALA A 91 9.29 -31.72 -61.34
C ALA A 91 10.62 -30.96 -61.21
N ALA A 92 11.65 -31.61 -60.65
CA ALA A 92 12.98 -31.04 -60.54
C ALA A 92 13.60 -30.73 -61.92
N ARG A 93 13.38 -31.62 -62.91
CA ARG A 93 13.81 -31.41 -64.29
C ARG A 93 13.12 -30.21 -64.92
N LYS A 94 11.78 -30.09 -64.81
CA LYS A 94 11.01 -28.96 -65.37
C LYS A 94 11.45 -27.63 -64.77
N PHE A 95 11.63 -27.58 -63.46
CA PHE A 95 12.13 -26.38 -62.77
C PHE A 95 13.51 -25.96 -63.30
N LEU A 96 14.46 -26.89 -63.39
CA LEU A 96 15.80 -26.60 -63.87
C LEU A 96 15.83 -26.20 -65.35
N GLN A 97 15.01 -26.84 -66.21
CA GLN A 97 14.86 -26.44 -67.61
C GLN A 97 14.39 -24.99 -67.71
N ARG A 98 13.45 -24.58 -66.86
CA ARG A 98 13.00 -23.20 -66.85
C ARG A 98 14.10 -22.26 -66.38
N ALA A 99 14.77 -22.58 -65.27
CA ALA A 99 15.86 -21.78 -64.72
C ALA A 99 16.97 -21.54 -65.75
N LEU A 100 17.34 -22.55 -66.55
CA LEU A 100 18.30 -22.43 -67.65
C LEU A 100 17.84 -21.47 -68.76
N LYS A 101 16.54 -21.46 -69.11
CA LYS A 101 16.01 -20.57 -70.16
C LYS A 101 16.15 -19.09 -69.80
N ILE A 102 16.01 -18.77 -68.51
CA ILE A 102 16.07 -17.41 -67.97
C ILE A 102 17.46 -17.07 -67.38
N ASP A 103 18.46 -17.92 -67.64
CA ASP A 103 19.83 -17.80 -67.11
C ASP A 103 19.86 -17.53 -65.61
N PHE A 104 18.97 -18.20 -64.86
CA PHE A 104 18.86 -18.12 -63.41
C PHE A 104 18.53 -16.71 -62.87
N ASN A 105 18.10 -15.78 -63.73
CA ASN A 105 17.59 -14.47 -63.34
C ASN A 105 16.06 -14.51 -63.21
N PHE A 106 15.58 -14.85 -62.02
CA PHE A 106 14.15 -15.06 -61.75
C PHE A 106 13.34 -13.76 -61.69
N ALA A 107 13.97 -12.63 -61.34
CA ALA A 107 13.27 -11.37 -61.09
C ALA A 107 12.50 -10.81 -62.30
N PRO A 108 13.07 -10.73 -63.52
CA PRO A 108 12.33 -10.31 -64.71
C PRO A 108 11.12 -11.20 -65.02
N THR A 109 11.29 -12.51 -64.91
CA THR A 109 10.22 -13.48 -65.21
C THR A 109 9.08 -13.38 -64.21
N PHE A 110 9.40 -13.23 -62.93
CA PHE A 110 8.39 -13.01 -61.92
C PHE A 110 7.67 -11.67 -62.10
N LYS A 111 8.39 -10.58 -62.39
CA LYS A 111 7.78 -9.28 -62.71
C LYS A 111 6.86 -9.37 -63.93
N GLN A 112 7.26 -10.11 -64.96
CA GLN A 112 6.45 -10.33 -66.16
C GLN A 112 5.19 -11.17 -65.85
N ALA A 113 5.30 -12.23 -65.04
CA ALA A 113 4.15 -13.02 -64.62
C ALA A 113 3.16 -12.18 -63.81
N ILE A 114 3.67 -11.32 -62.92
CA ILE A 114 2.85 -10.35 -62.17
C ILE A 114 2.17 -9.37 -63.13
N ALA A 115 2.91 -8.78 -64.08
CA ALA A 115 2.34 -7.85 -65.07
C ALA A 115 1.27 -8.51 -65.94
N ASN A 116 1.49 -9.75 -66.39
CA ASN A 116 0.51 -10.53 -67.16
C ASN A 116 -0.74 -10.84 -66.33
N ALA A 117 -0.58 -11.22 -65.06
CA ALA A 117 -1.70 -11.44 -64.14
C ALA A 117 -2.47 -10.13 -63.91
N THR A 118 -1.78 -9.00 -63.73
CA THR A 118 -2.39 -7.67 -63.62
C THR A 118 -3.12 -7.27 -64.90
N ALA A 119 -2.59 -7.58 -66.09
CA ALA A 119 -3.25 -7.28 -67.35
C ALA A 119 -4.51 -8.14 -67.57
N ARG A 120 -4.46 -9.43 -67.21
CA ARG A 120 -5.59 -10.37 -67.34
C ARG A 120 -6.73 -10.07 -66.36
N TYR A 121 -6.39 -9.78 -65.09
CA TYR A 121 -7.38 -9.58 -64.01
C TYR A 121 -7.62 -8.11 -63.66
N GLY A 122 -6.84 -7.18 -64.22
CA GLY A 122 -6.93 -5.76 -63.90
C GLY A 122 -8.26 -5.12 -64.29
N ARG A 123 -9.02 -5.71 -65.24
CA ARG A 123 -10.39 -5.27 -65.56
C ARG A 123 -11.38 -5.60 -64.46
N ASP A 124 -11.29 -6.77 -63.83
CA ASP A 124 -12.19 -7.19 -62.75
C ASP A 124 -11.91 -6.43 -61.45
N ILE A 125 -10.67 -6.00 -61.25
CA ILE A 125 -10.25 -5.16 -60.12
C ILE A 125 -10.45 -3.65 -60.44
N GLY A 126 -10.80 -3.30 -61.69
CA GLY A 126 -10.81 -1.96 -62.30
C GLY A 126 -11.78 -0.93 -61.73
N ASN A 127 -12.56 -1.24 -60.70
CA ASN A 127 -13.32 -0.25 -59.91
C ASN A 127 -13.17 -0.44 -58.40
N ALA A 128 -12.40 -1.46 -58.00
CA ALA A 128 -12.30 -1.93 -56.63
C ALA A 128 -10.86 -1.87 -56.09
N PHE A 129 -9.84 -1.65 -56.94
CA PHE A 129 -8.42 -1.69 -56.54
C PHE A 129 -8.13 -0.83 -55.31
N ALA A 130 -8.45 0.47 -55.36
CA ALA A 130 -8.26 1.37 -54.22
C ALA A 130 -9.17 1.05 -53.01
N LYS A 131 -10.36 0.46 -53.22
CA LYS A 131 -11.31 0.10 -52.15
C LYS A 131 -10.96 -1.23 -51.45
N LEU A 132 -10.24 -2.10 -52.15
CA LEU A 132 -9.85 -3.43 -51.71
C LEU A 132 -8.40 -3.46 -51.20
N TRP A 133 -7.67 -2.37 -51.39
CA TRP A 133 -6.26 -2.19 -51.05
C TRP A 133 -5.92 -2.61 -49.62
N ASP A 134 -6.73 -2.15 -48.65
CA ASP A 134 -6.52 -2.40 -47.22
C ASP A 134 -7.30 -3.63 -46.68
N LYS A 135 -7.95 -4.42 -47.55
CA LYS A 135 -8.79 -5.56 -47.12
C LYS A 135 -8.03 -6.89 -47.27
N PRO A 136 -7.67 -7.57 -46.17
CA PRO A 136 -7.04 -8.89 -46.24
C PRO A 136 -7.96 -9.88 -46.98
N GLY A 137 -7.43 -10.61 -47.96
CA GLY A 137 -8.16 -11.64 -48.72
C GLY A 137 -8.84 -11.16 -50.01
N SER A 138 -8.96 -9.85 -50.24
CA SER A 138 -9.48 -9.30 -51.52
C SER A 138 -8.58 -9.60 -52.73
N TRP A 139 -7.32 -9.93 -52.46
CA TRP A 139 -6.28 -10.20 -53.44
C TRP A 139 -6.25 -11.65 -53.95
N ASN A 140 -7.13 -12.53 -53.48
CA ASN A 140 -7.08 -13.97 -53.75
C ASN A 140 -7.14 -14.31 -55.25
N ALA A 141 -7.95 -13.60 -56.04
CA ALA A 141 -8.02 -13.81 -57.49
C ALA A 141 -6.70 -13.45 -58.18
N TRP A 142 -6.10 -12.30 -57.82
CA TRP A 142 -4.80 -11.88 -58.37
C TRP A 142 -3.65 -12.79 -57.91
N ARG A 143 -3.66 -13.23 -56.64
CA ARG A 143 -2.73 -14.24 -56.11
C ARG A 143 -2.83 -15.56 -56.88
N GLY A 144 -4.07 -16.02 -57.13
CA GLY A 144 -4.36 -17.20 -57.94
C GLY A 144 -3.86 -17.07 -59.37
N ALA A 145 -4.03 -15.89 -59.98
CA ALA A 145 -3.56 -15.58 -61.32
C ALA A 145 -2.03 -15.56 -61.45
N ILE A 146 -1.35 -14.90 -60.51
CA ILE A 146 0.12 -14.89 -60.44
C ILE A 146 0.63 -16.32 -60.25
N ARG A 147 0.01 -17.08 -59.34
CA ARG A 147 0.37 -18.49 -59.11
C ARG A 147 0.17 -19.32 -60.38
N ALA A 148 -0.98 -19.21 -61.04
CA ALA A 148 -1.28 -19.94 -62.27
C ALA A 148 -0.26 -19.61 -63.37
N ALA A 149 0.04 -18.33 -63.60
CA ALA A 149 1.03 -17.90 -64.58
C ALA A 149 2.44 -18.43 -64.27
N LEU A 150 2.85 -18.46 -63.00
CA LEU A 150 4.16 -18.99 -62.60
C LEU A 150 4.22 -20.52 -62.70
N VAL A 151 3.12 -21.21 -62.38
CA VAL A 151 3.01 -22.68 -62.50
C VAL A 151 2.98 -23.09 -63.98
N GLU A 152 2.26 -22.36 -64.85
CA GLU A 152 2.27 -22.54 -66.31
C GLU A 152 3.68 -22.42 -66.88
N GLU A 153 4.48 -21.47 -66.37
CA GLU A 153 5.88 -21.28 -66.75
C GLU A 153 6.85 -22.31 -66.11
N GLY A 154 6.33 -23.24 -65.31
CA GLY A 154 7.09 -24.35 -64.71
C GLY A 154 7.80 -24.01 -63.39
N PHE A 155 7.40 -22.94 -62.69
CA PHE A 155 7.91 -22.64 -61.36
C PHE A 155 7.09 -23.31 -60.25
N PRO A 156 7.75 -23.86 -59.22
CA PRO A 156 7.09 -24.63 -58.17
C PRO A 156 6.52 -23.73 -57.06
N VAL A 157 5.71 -22.74 -57.41
CA VAL A 157 5.13 -21.77 -56.47
C VAL A 157 3.83 -22.32 -55.88
N THR A 158 3.79 -22.46 -54.55
CA THR A 158 2.62 -22.96 -53.82
C THR A 158 1.83 -21.84 -53.17
N VAL A 159 2.52 -20.80 -52.71
CA VAL A 159 1.92 -19.63 -52.05
C VAL A 159 2.35 -18.36 -52.76
N VAL A 160 1.36 -17.53 -53.09
CA VAL A 160 1.58 -16.15 -53.51
C VAL A 160 0.91 -15.27 -52.48
N ASP A 161 1.71 -14.50 -51.77
CA ASP A 161 1.22 -13.46 -50.90
C ASP A 161 1.55 -12.10 -51.50
N VAL A 162 0.62 -11.17 -51.32
CA VAL A 162 0.71 -9.82 -51.86
C VAL A 162 0.48 -8.89 -50.70
N THR A 163 1.49 -8.08 -50.41
CA THR A 163 1.47 -7.10 -49.33
C THR A 163 1.55 -5.70 -49.93
N PRO A 164 0.57 -4.83 -49.67
CA PRO A 164 0.68 -3.42 -50.02
C PRO A 164 1.77 -2.75 -49.17
N VAL A 165 2.61 -1.91 -49.78
CA VAL A 165 3.72 -1.19 -49.10
C VAL A 165 3.44 0.30 -48.99
N SER A 166 2.92 0.90 -50.06
CA SER A 166 2.59 2.32 -50.09
C SER A 166 1.30 2.54 -50.86
N ASN A 167 0.42 3.32 -50.25
CA ASN A 167 -0.89 3.65 -50.79
C ASN A 167 -0.78 4.64 -51.96
N ASP A 168 0.32 5.37 -52.12
CA ASP A 168 0.45 6.35 -53.20
C ASP A 168 1.92 6.68 -53.44
N VAL A 169 2.47 6.25 -54.58
CA VAL A 169 3.86 6.56 -54.98
C VAL A 169 3.96 7.75 -55.93
N ARG A 170 2.88 8.53 -56.11
CA ARG A 170 2.96 9.79 -56.86
C ARG A 170 3.94 10.73 -56.16
N GLU A 171 4.77 11.43 -56.95
CA GLU A 171 5.65 12.48 -56.42
C GLU A 171 4.82 13.48 -55.62
N SER A 172 5.25 13.74 -54.38
CA SER A 172 4.59 14.68 -53.48
C SER A 172 5.45 15.92 -53.25
N VAL A 173 4.79 17.05 -53.06
CA VAL A 173 5.42 18.27 -52.53
C VAL A 173 4.79 18.55 -51.18
N ASP A 174 5.62 18.61 -50.14
CA ASP A 174 5.19 18.95 -48.80
C ASP A 174 5.43 20.44 -48.57
N PHE A 175 4.36 21.18 -48.27
CA PHE A 175 4.44 22.56 -47.80
C PHE A 175 4.29 22.61 -46.30
N TYR A 176 5.15 23.40 -45.68
CA TYR A 176 5.14 23.60 -44.25
C TYR A 176 5.40 25.04 -43.89
N ASP A 177 4.38 25.70 -43.37
CA ASP A 177 4.46 27.05 -42.85
C ASP A 177 4.11 27.07 -41.36
N GLN A 178 5.12 26.84 -40.52
CA GLN A 178 5.04 27.04 -39.06
C GLN A 178 5.09 28.51 -38.65
N SER A 179 5.54 29.40 -39.55
CA SER A 179 5.68 30.82 -39.25
C SER A 179 4.34 31.55 -39.23
N ASN A 180 3.26 30.85 -39.61
CA ASN A 180 1.89 31.34 -39.62
C ASN A 180 1.76 32.60 -40.48
N SER A 181 2.36 32.55 -41.65
CA SER A 181 2.44 33.71 -42.53
C SER A 181 1.15 33.93 -43.34
N LEU A 182 0.26 32.92 -43.41
CA LEU A 182 -1.02 33.05 -44.10
C LEU A 182 -1.99 33.89 -43.27
N THR A 183 -2.34 35.06 -43.80
CA THR A 183 -3.29 35.97 -43.17
C THR A 183 -4.66 35.78 -43.81
N VAL A 184 -5.69 35.50 -43.01
CA VAL A 184 -7.05 35.18 -43.45
C VAL A 184 -8.06 36.03 -42.67
N ARG A 185 -9.05 36.59 -43.37
CA ARG A 185 -10.22 37.23 -42.76
C ARG A 185 -11.43 36.34 -42.98
N THR A 186 -11.99 35.81 -41.90
CA THR A 186 -13.14 34.88 -41.95
C THR A 186 -14.47 35.61 -42.05
N SER A 187 -15.52 34.89 -42.42
CA SER A 187 -16.86 35.46 -42.66
C SER A 187 -17.52 36.03 -41.41
N ASP A 188 -17.14 35.52 -40.24
CA ASP A 188 -17.64 35.89 -38.91
C ASP A 188 -16.75 36.91 -38.17
N MET A 189 -15.60 37.30 -38.75
CA MET A 189 -14.66 38.22 -38.09
C MET A 189 -14.33 39.46 -38.93
N LEU A 190 -14.30 40.60 -38.25
CA LEU A 190 -13.91 41.88 -38.87
C LEU A 190 -12.39 42.03 -39.03
N GLN A 191 -11.59 41.28 -38.28
CA GLN A 191 -10.13 41.34 -38.27
C GLN A 191 -9.52 40.15 -39.02
N SER A 192 -8.34 40.36 -39.61
CA SER A 192 -7.57 39.30 -40.26
C SER A 192 -6.71 38.56 -39.25
N ASN A 193 -6.82 37.23 -39.19
CA ASN A 193 -6.05 36.36 -38.32
C ASN A 193 -4.95 35.63 -39.10
N ARG A 194 -3.98 35.06 -38.37
CA ARG A 194 -2.89 34.28 -38.97
C ARG A 194 -3.11 32.78 -38.79
N VAL A 195 -2.82 32.02 -39.83
CA VAL A 195 -2.96 30.57 -39.87
C VAL A 195 -1.68 29.96 -40.41
N GLY A 196 -1.02 29.10 -39.65
CA GLY A 196 -0.01 28.20 -40.18
C GLY A 196 -0.66 27.01 -40.85
N TYR A 197 0.07 26.32 -41.72
CA TYR A 197 -0.44 25.12 -42.35
C TYR A 197 0.65 24.10 -42.63
N LYS A 198 0.24 22.84 -42.68
CA LYS A 198 0.98 21.74 -43.27
C LYS A 198 0.12 21.10 -44.33
N ALA A 199 0.61 21.07 -45.56
CA ALA A 199 -0.12 20.49 -46.67
C ALA A 199 0.80 19.55 -47.47
N ARG A 200 0.28 18.37 -47.81
CA ARG A 200 0.92 17.48 -48.79
C ARG A 200 0.15 17.57 -50.09
N LEU A 201 0.82 17.98 -51.16
CA LEU A 201 0.27 17.96 -52.50
C LEU A 201 0.80 16.76 -53.28
N VAL A 202 -0.08 16.09 -54.03
CA VAL A 202 0.28 14.97 -54.91
C VAL A 202 -0.25 15.24 -56.32
N TRP A 203 0.24 14.52 -57.33
CA TRP A 203 -0.31 14.62 -58.69
C TRP A 203 -1.79 14.22 -58.72
N GLY A 204 -2.59 14.91 -59.54
CA GLY A 204 -4.05 14.74 -59.67
C GLY A 204 -4.49 13.38 -60.20
N LYS A 205 -5.81 13.17 -60.27
CA LYS A 205 -6.40 11.89 -60.69
C LYS A 205 -6.40 11.75 -62.22
N THR A 206 -6.92 12.72 -62.97
CA THR A 206 -7.14 12.56 -64.42
C THR A 206 -5.92 12.88 -65.30
N GLU A 207 -5.88 12.35 -66.53
CA GLU A 207 -4.91 12.75 -67.57
C GLU A 207 -4.97 14.26 -67.84
N THR A 208 -6.16 14.87 -67.87
CA THR A 208 -6.35 16.32 -68.03
C THR A 208 -5.68 17.14 -66.93
N MET A 209 -5.67 16.66 -65.68
CA MET A 209 -4.93 17.30 -64.60
C MET A 209 -3.42 17.07 -64.71
N SER A 210 -2.98 15.93 -65.25
CA SER A 210 -1.55 15.65 -65.45
C SER A 210 -0.96 16.27 -66.73
N VAL A 211 -1.79 16.70 -67.70
CA VAL A 211 -1.35 17.44 -68.91
C VAL A 211 -0.71 18.79 -68.56
N ALA A 212 -1.05 19.39 -67.41
CA ALA A 212 -0.38 20.59 -66.88
C ALA A 212 1.12 20.41 -66.60
N ARG A 213 1.66 19.17 -66.69
CA ARG A 213 3.11 18.89 -66.69
C ARG A 213 3.88 19.65 -67.78
N LEU A 214 3.20 20.23 -68.77
CA LEU A 214 3.81 20.87 -69.94
C LEU A 214 3.54 22.37 -70.11
N THR A 215 2.71 23.04 -69.30
CA THR A 215 2.33 24.43 -69.57
C THR A 215 2.01 25.22 -68.30
N TYR A 216 3.01 25.89 -67.74
CA TYR A 216 2.81 27.10 -66.94
C TYR A 216 3.71 28.20 -67.50
N ASP A 217 3.13 29.08 -68.31
CA ASP A 217 3.74 30.28 -68.91
C ASP A 217 3.06 31.55 -68.36
N GLY A 218 2.96 31.67 -67.03
CA GLY A 218 2.33 32.82 -66.34
C GLY A 218 3.34 33.91 -65.94
N PRO A 219 3.03 35.21 -66.10
CA PRO A 219 4.01 36.31 -65.97
C PRO A 219 4.16 36.79 -64.52
N THR A 220 5.40 36.88 -64.06
CA THR A 220 5.84 37.84 -63.04
C THR A 220 7.15 38.46 -63.51
N GLU A 221 7.25 39.78 -63.36
CA GLU A 221 8.16 40.70 -64.06
C GLU A 221 9.67 40.45 -63.82
N GLY A 222 10.50 40.62 -64.87
CA GLY A 222 11.96 40.83 -64.80
C GLY A 222 12.87 39.60 -65.04
N ARG A 223 13.60 39.57 -66.17
CA ARG A 223 14.32 38.42 -66.77
C ARG A 223 15.72 38.09 -66.20
N LEU A 224 16.04 36.79 -66.13
CA LEU A 224 17.01 36.10 -67.02
C LEU A 224 16.59 34.60 -67.18
N PRO A 225 16.80 33.97 -68.36
CA PRO A 225 16.31 32.62 -68.62
C PRO A 225 17.25 31.54 -68.08
N GLY A 226 16.66 30.55 -67.41
CA GLY A 226 17.10 29.15 -67.46
C GLY A 226 17.79 28.60 -66.21
N ALA A 227 17.15 27.60 -65.58
CA ALA A 227 17.69 26.25 -65.43
C ALA A 227 16.59 25.33 -64.88
N ARG A 228 16.58 24.08 -65.34
CA ARG A 228 15.76 22.99 -64.78
C ARG A 228 15.86 22.99 -63.25
N LEU A 229 14.76 22.66 -62.57
CA LEU A 229 14.73 22.40 -61.12
C LEU A 229 15.64 21.22 -60.76
N ASN A 230 16.93 21.51 -60.62
CA ASN A 230 17.84 20.77 -59.75
C ASN A 230 17.93 21.60 -58.44
N HIS A 231 17.50 21.01 -57.32
CA HIS A 231 17.52 21.54 -55.94
C HIS A 231 18.81 22.30 -55.52
N PRO A 232 18.86 23.10 -54.41
CA PRO A 232 17.89 23.30 -53.33
C PRO A 232 17.57 24.78 -52.95
N LEU A 233 16.39 24.97 -52.34
CA LEU A 233 16.06 25.89 -51.23
C LEU A 233 17.02 27.08 -50.98
N VAL A 234 16.66 28.26 -51.49
CA VAL A 234 16.93 29.52 -50.78
C VAL A 234 15.80 29.69 -49.77
N ALA A 235 16.11 29.86 -48.48
CA ALA A 235 15.08 30.20 -47.50
C ALA A 235 14.45 31.55 -47.91
N ASN A 236 13.12 31.57 -48.10
CA ASN A 236 12.26 32.73 -48.39
C ASN A 236 11.83 32.98 -49.85
N GLN A 237 12.10 32.10 -50.83
CA GLN A 237 11.38 32.12 -52.11
C GLN A 237 10.27 31.07 -52.13
N ILE A 238 9.02 31.53 -52.05
CA ILE A 238 7.82 30.69 -52.17
C ILE A 238 7.77 30.15 -53.61
N GLN A 239 7.71 28.82 -53.79
CA GLN A 239 7.55 28.23 -55.13
C GLN A 239 6.20 28.66 -55.74
N PRO A 240 6.07 28.84 -57.08
CA PRO A 240 4.82 29.28 -57.72
C PRO A 240 3.60 28.43 -57.31
N VAL A 241 3.82 27.14 -57.07
CA VAL A 241 2.78 26.19 -56.62
C VAL A 241 2.34 26.45 -55.17
N GLU A 242 3.27 26.79 -54.28
CA GLU A 242 2.94 27.11 -52.88
C GLU A 242 2.19 28.43 -52.79
N ALA A 243 2.60 29.45 -53.55
CA ALA A 243 1.92 30.73 -53.62
C ALA A 243 0.47 30.57 -54.12
N TRP A 244 0.27 29.79 -55.18
CA TRP A 244 -1.05 29.47 -55.70
C TRP A 244 -1.90 28.70 -54.69
N PHE A 245 -1.32 27.69 -54.03
CA PHE A 245 -1.99 26.95 -52.97
C PHE A 245 -2.39 27.85 -51.80
N ARG A 246 -1.52 28.75 -51.32
CA ARG A 246 -1.81 29.72 -50.25
C ARG A 246 -2.98 30.63 -50.62
N ALA A 247 -3.02 31.13 -51.86
CA ALA A 247 -4.11 31.98 -52.32
C ALA A 247 -5.47 31.26 -52.27
N LEU A 248 -5.52 30.03 -52.81
CA LEU A 248 -6.73 29.20 -52.76
C LEU A 248 -7.14 28.82 -51.33
N LEU A 249 -6.16 28.49 -50.50
CA LEU A 249 -6.40 28.16 -49.09
C LEU A 249 -6.95 29.39 -48.34
N SER A 250 -6.37 30.57 -48.53
CA SER A 250 -6.87 31.80 -47.94
C SER A 250 -8.30 32.13 -48.39
N GLU A 251 -8.60 31.96 -49.67
CA GLU A 251 -9.93 32.21 -50.22
C GLU A 251 -10.96 31.26 -49.60
N GLU A 252 -10.66 29.97 -49.53
CA GLU A 252 -11.59 28.98 -48.96
C GLU A 252 -11.75 29.14 -47.44
N LEU A 253 -10.68 29.52 -46.72
CA LEU A 253 -10.77 29.83 -45.29
C LEU A 253 -11.59 31.09 -45.02
N SER A 254 -11.57 32.09 -45.93
CA SER A 254 -12.37 33.32 -45.78
C SER A 254 -13.88 33.07 -45.79
N LYS A 255 -14.31 31.93 -46.36
CA LYS A 255 -15.73 31.54 -46.46
C LYS A 255 -16.22 30.86 -45.17
N ARG A 256 -15.33 30.44 -44.28
CA ARG A 256 -15.67 29.72 -43.03
C ARG A 256 -15.67 30.63 -41.81
N THR A 257 -16.25 30.15 -40.72
CA THR A 257 -16.15 30.81 -39.41
C THR A 257 -14.80 30.55 -38.76
N TRP A 258 -14.32 31.46 -37.91
CA TRP A 258 -13.05 31.28 -37.21
C TRP A 258 -13.08 30.11 -36.23
N VAL A 259 -14.25 29.86 -35.62
CA VAL A 259 -14.46 28.72 -34.72
C VAL A 259 -14.26 27.39 -35.45
N GLU A 260 -14.78 27.26 -36.68
CA GLU A 260 -14.59 26.06 -37.50
C GLU A 260 -13.12 25.84 -37.87
N ILE A 261 -12.39 26.93 -38.13
CA ILE A 261 -10.95 26.89 -38.48
C ILE A 261 -10.12 26.51 -37.25
N CYS A 262 -10.42 27.09 -36.08
CA CYS A 262 -9.79 26.78 -34.80
C CYS A 262 -10.05 25.35 -34.32
N ALA A 263 -11.25 24.82 -34.57
CA ALA A 263 -11.59 23.44 -34.25
C ALA A 263 -10.73 22.43 -35.05
N ALA A 264 -10.22 22.83 -36.22
CA ALA A 264 -9.31 22.07 -37.08
C ALA A 264 -9.71 20.59 -37.24
N THR A 265 -11.01 20.29 -37.32
CA THR A 265 -11.48 18.91 -37.35
C THR A 265 -11.07 18.21 -38.65
N PRO A 266 -10.86 16.87 -38.62
CA PRO A 266 -10.53 16.11 -39.83
C PRO A 266 -11.55 16.30 -40.96
N GLU A 267 -12.82 16.48 -40.62
CA GLU A 267 -13.92 16.73 -41.57
C GLU A 267 -13.77 18.08 -42.27
N THR A 268 -13.52 19.16 -41.51
CA THR A 268 -13.26 20.50 -42.05
C THR A 268 -12.02 20.51 -42.95
N MET A 269 -10.95 19.80 -42.56
CA MET A 269 -9.73 19.72 -43.37
C MET A 269 -9.95 18.93 -44.66
N ALA A 270 -10.70 17.84 -44.60
CA ALA A 270 -11.05 17.04 -45.77
C ALA A 270 -11.95 17.82 -46.75
N ASP A 271 -12.86 18.65 -46.23
CA ASP A 271 -13.74 19.48 -47.03
C ASP A 271 -12.98 20.64 -47.71
N LEU A 272 -12.10 21.33 -46.99
CA LEU A 272 -11.18 22.33 -47.56
C LEU A 272 -10.30 21.72 -48.65
N ALA A 273 -9.68 20.56 -48.39
CA ALA A 273 -8.87 19.86 -49.38
C ALA A 273 -9.68 19.51 -50.63
N ARG A 274 -10.97 19.15 -50.49
CA ARG A 274 -11.87 18.82 -51.59
C ARG A 274 -12.22 20.04 -52.45
N ASN A 275 -12.40 21.21 -51.84
CA ASN A 275 -12.71 22.45 -52.57
C ASN A 275 -11.49 23.02 -53.31
N ILE A 276 -10.31 22.95 -52.68
CA ILE A 276 -9.06 23.50 -53.26
C ILE A 276 -8.54 22.62 -54.41
N SER A 277 -8.65 21.29 -54.27
CA SER A 277 -8.01 20.34 -55.21
C SER A 277 -8.41 20.47 -56.68
N PRO A 278 -9.69 20.71 -57.06
CA PRO A 278 -10.06 20.89 -58.48
C PRO A 278 -9.40 22.11 -59.13
N VAL A 279 -9.36 23.25 -58.41
CA VAL A 279 -8.80 24.52 -58.92
C VAL A 279 -7.26 24.46 -58.95
N LEU A 280 -6.66 23.91 -57.89
CA LEU A 280 -5.22 23.64 -57.83
C LEU A 280 -4.78 22.65 -58.94
N GLY A 281 -5.60 21.62 -59.19
CA GLY A 281 -5.36 20.59 -60.19
C GLY A 281 -5.41 21.11 -61.62
N ALA A 282 -6.35 22.00 -61.94
CA ALA A 282 -6.41 22.64 -63.26
C ALA A 282 -5.19 23.54 -63.53
N GLY A 283 -4.69 24.25 -62.50
CA GLY A 283 -3.57 25.18 -62.66
C GLY A 283 -2.17 24.58 -62.54
N THR A 284 -2.00 23.47 -61.80
CA THR A 284 -0.68 22.91 -61.46
C THR A 284 -0.56 21.39 -61.65
N GLY A 285 -1.68 20.73 -61.95
CA GLY A 285 -1.79 19.28 -61.98
C GLY A 285 -1.72 18.59 -60.61
N ARG A 286 -1.73 19.35 -59.52
CA ARG A 286 -1.64 18.82 -58.15
C ARG A 286 -2.98 18.87 -57.41
N ILE A 287 -3.17 17.95 -56.47
CA ILE A 287 -4.31 17.92 -55.55
C ILE A 287 -3.81 17.86 -54.11
N VAL A 288 -4.64 18.30 -53.17
CA VAL A 288 -4.34 18.27 -51.73
C VAL A 288 -4.61 16.87 -51.19
N GLN A 289 -3.56 16.17 -50.76
CA GLN A 289 -3.67 14.85 -50.14
C GLN A 289 -3.92 14.95 -48.63
N THR A 290 -3.16 15.82 -47.96
CA THR A 290 -3.34 16.12 -46.54
C THR A 290 -3.30 17.63 -46.34
N LEU A 291 -4.15 18.11 -45.44
CA LEU A 291 -4.17 19.49 -44.99
C LEU A 291 -4.34 19.49 -43.47
N VAL A 292 -3.49 20.25 -42.80
CA VAL A 292 -3.57 20.54 -41.38
C VAL A 292 -3.38 22.04 -41.22
N LEU A 293 -4.21 22.67 -40.41
CA LEU A 293 -4.06 24.08 -40.05
C LEU A 293 -3.54 24.19 -38.62
N TYR A 294 -2.71 25.20 -38.41
CA TYR A 294 -2.22 25.64 -37.11
C TYR A 294 -2.65 27.10 -36.93
N PRO A 295 -3.91 27.34 -36.57
CA PRO A 295 -4.39 28.70 -36.37
C PRO A 295 -3.57 29.37 -35.26
N VAL A 296 -3.02 30.55 -35.53
CA VAL A 296 -2.45 31.40 -34.49
C VAL A 296 -3.60 32.10 -33.84
N MET A 297 -3.91 31.66 -32.63
CA MET A 297 -4.66 32.48 -31.73
C MET A 297 -3.72 33.64 -31.36
N ASP A 298 -3.88 34.80 -32.00
CA ASP A 298 -3.21 36.02 -31.51
C ASP A 298 -3.48 36.06 -30.00
N ALA A 299 -2.46 36.29 -29.19
CA ALA A 299 -2.58 36.20 -27.72
C ALA A 299 -3.66 37.15 -27.15
N GLN A 300 -4.24 38.03 -27.97
CA GLN A 300 -5.42 38.84 -27.70
C GLN A 300 -6.76 38.18 -28.10
N ALA A 301 -6.81 37.34 -29.14
CA ALA A 301 -7.99 36.51 -29.45
C ALA A 301 -8.04 35.22 -28.62
N ALA A 302 -6.88 34.77 -28.09
CA ALA A 302 -6.75 33.60 -27.22
C ALA A 302 -7.01 33.88 -25.74
N ARG A 303 -7.23 35.13 -25.34
CA ARG A 303 -7.64 35.45 -23.97
C ARG A 303 -9.16 35.61 -23.91
N ALA A 304 -9.90 34.96 -23.02
CA ALA A 304 -9.69 33.81 -22.15
C ALA A 304 -10.94 33.75 -21.27
N GLU A 305 -11.40 32.57 -20.88
CA GLU A 305 -11.85 32.44 -19.49
C GLU A 305 -10.66 32.84 -18.63
N SER A 306 -10.65 34.11 -18.24
CA SER A 306 -9.55 34.67 -17.48
C SER A 306 -9.93 34.56 -16.03
N THR A 307 -9.09 33.93 -15.24
CA THR A 307 -9.29 33.88 -13.79
C THR A 307 -8.49 34.99 -13.14
N ILE A 308 -9.17 35.95 -12.52
CA ILE A 308 -8.53 36.84 -11.55
C ILE A 308 -8.50 36.11 -10.23
N ARG A 309 -7.30 35.96 -9.66
CA ARG A 309 -7.10 35.50 -8.29
C ARG A 309 -6.56 36.61 -7.43
N PHE A 310 -7.10 36.76 -6.23
CA PHE A 310 -6.56 37.67 -5.23
C PHE A 310 -7.05 37.25 -3.84
N THR A 311 -6.30 37.65 -2.84
CA THR A 311 -6.64 37.42 -1.44
C THR A 311 -6.82 38.76 -0.75
N ALA A 312 -7.86 38.88 0.07
CA ALA A 312 -8.17 40.11 0.79
C ALA A 312 -8.75 39.79 2.17
N ARG A 313 -8.58 40.72 3.12
CA ARG A 313 -9.14 40.62 4.47
C ARG A 313 -10.34 41.52 4.62
N TYR A 314 -11.43 40.98 5.17
CA TYR A 314 -12.67 41.72 5.36
C TYR A 314 -13.10 41.72 6.82
N PRO A 315 -13.50 42.88 7.37
CA PRO A 315 -14.03 42.96 8.72
C PRO A 315 -15.34 42.16 8.82
N VAL A 316 -15.49 41.39 9.90
CA VAL A 316 -16.70 40.64 10.23
C VAL A 316 -17.07 40.94 11.67
N ASN A 317 -18.35 41.18 11.94
CA ASN A 317 -18.81 41.47 13.28
C ASN A 317 -18.62 40.24 14.19
N GLY A 318 -17.89 40.40 15.30
CA GLY A 318 -17.67 39.34 16.29
C GLY A 318 -16.32 38.61 16.21
N ILE A 319 -15.37 39.08 15.40
CA ILE A 319 -13.97 38.65 15.41
C ILE A 319 -13.07 39.82 15.86
N LYS A 320 -12.01 39.54 16.62
CA LYS A 320 -10.92 40.49 16.88
C LYS A 320 -9.90 40.49 15.72
N GLY A 321 -9.35 41.65 15.38
CA GLY A 321 -8.28 41.79 14.37
C GLY A 321 -8.77 42.26 13.00
N ASP A 322 -7.97 42.01 11.96
CA ASP A 322 -8.16 42.51 10.58
C ASP A 322 -9.36 41.87 9.84
N GLY A 323 -10.07 40.93 10.49
CA GLY A 323 -11.22 40.22 9.95
C GLY A 323 -10.86 38.86 9.34
N ILE A 324 -11.69 38.36 8.42
CA ILE A 324 -11.50 37.05 7.78
C ILE A 324 -10.79 37.25 6.44
N GLU A 325 -9.76 36.45 6.22
CA GLU A 325 -9.07 36.38 4.94
C GLU A 325 -9.89 35.54 3.95
N VAL A 326 -10.04 36.03 2.73
CA VAL A 326 -10.85 35.37 1.70
C VAL A 326 -10.04 35.31 0.43
N GLU A 327 -9.96 34.11 -0.12
CA GLU A 327 -9.39 33.85 -1.43
C GLU A 327 -10.49 33.95 -2.48
N HIS A 328 -10.29 34.82 -3.46
CA HIS A 328 -11.18 34.99 -4.58
C HIS A 328 -10.59 34.41 -5.86
N ALA A 329 -11.42 33.73 -6.64
CA ALA A 329 -11.17 33.37 -8.02
C ALA A 329 -12.41 33.75 -8.86
N ILE A 330 -12.24 34.68 -9.80
CA ILE A 330 -13.31 35.18 -10.65
C ILE A 330 -12.99 34.80 -12.09
N GLN A 331 -13.82 33.94 -12.67
CA GLN A 331 -13.75 33.57 -14.07
C GLN A 331 -14.67 34.48 -14.88
N TYR A 332 -14.11 35.17 -15.85
CA TYR A 332 -14.85 36.09 -16.70
C TYR A 332 -14.50 35.90 -18.16
N LYS A 333 -15.40 36.37 -19.03
CA LYS A 333 -15.29 36.32 -20.48
C LYS A 333 -15.75 37.63 -21.09
N LEU A 334 -15.02 38.15 -22.08
CA LEU A 334 -15.49 39.29 -22.87
C LEU A 334 -16.61 38.81 -23.80
N VAL A 335 -17.78 39.43 -23.73
CA VAL A 335 -18.97 39.03 -24.51
C VAL A 335 -19.51 40.13 -25.43
N ASP A 336 -19.22 41.39 -25.15
CA ASP A 336 -19.66 42.55 -25.93
C ASP A 336 -18.48 43.52 -26.13
N ARG A 337 -17.80 43.37 -27.27
CA ARG A 337 -16.59 44.14 -27.61
C ARG A 337 -16.90 45.60 -27.88
N ASP A 338 -18.02 45.90 -28.53
CA ASP A 338 -18.41 47.27 -28.85
C ASP A 338 -18.65 48.07 -27.56
N ARG A 339 -19.31 47.45 -26.57
CA ARG A 339 -19.49 48.05 -25.24
C ARG A 339 -18.17 48.17 -24.48
N TRP A 340 -17.28 47.20 -24.60
CA TRP A 340 -15.95 47.27 -23.97
C TRP A 340 -15.09 48.40 -24.55
N GLU A 341 -15.06 48.56 -25.88
CA GLU A 341 -14.35 49.65 -26.56
C GLU A 341 -14.98 51.02 -26.23
N ALA A 342 -16.32 51.11 -26.20
CA ALA A 342 -17.04 52.33 -25.81
C ALA A 342 -16.75 52.79 -24.37
N ASN A 343 -16.38 51.87 -23.49
CA ASN A 343 -15.98 52.15 -22.10
C ASN A 343 -14.46 52.36 -21.94
N GLY A 344 -13.72 52.55 -23.04
CA GLY A 344 -12.28 52.82 -22.99
C GLY A 344 -11.42 51.57 -22.80
N SER A 345 -11.93 50.39 -23.19
CA SER A 345 -11.22 49.11 -23.11
C SER A 345 -10.71 48.76 -21.71
N PRO A 346 -11.55 48.80 -20.66
CA PRO A 346 -11.11 48.64 -19.27
C PRO A 346 -10.52 47.25 -19.03
N ILE A 347 -9.45 47.21 -18.23
CA ILE A 347 -8.76 45.97 -17.83
C ILE A 347 -9.49 45.35 -16.63
N PRO A 348 -9.98 44.10 -16.71
CA PRO A 348 -10.78 43.47 -15.66
C PRO A 348 -10.10 43.39 -14.28
N SER A 349 -8.78 43.27 -14.23
CA SER A 349 -8.04 43.25 -12.96
C SER A 349 -8.19 44.53 -12.14
N ASP A 350 -8.49 45.64 -12.80
CA ASP A 350 -8.44 46.97 -12.20
C ASP A 350 -9.78 47.33 -11.54
N PHE A 351 -10.87 46.68 -11.97
CA PHE A 351 -12.22 46.95 -11.45
C PHE A 351 -12.92 45.73 -10.84
N LEU A 352 -12.79 44.52 -11.42
CA LEU A 352 -13.49 43.33 -10.89
C LEU A 352 -12.99 42.94 -9.50
N LYS A 353 -11.69 43.14 -9.21
CA LYS A 353 -11.14 42.94 -7.87
C LYS A 353 -11.84 43.84 -6.85
N ASN A 354 -12.01 45.12 -7.19
CA ASN A 354 -12.65 46.10 -6.31
C ASN A 354 -14.13 45.79 -6.13
N TYR A 355 -14.86 45.48 -7.20
CA TYR A 355 -16.29 45.12 -7.10
C TYR A 355 -16.51 43.84 -6.30
N ALA A 356 -15.67 42.81 -6.49
CA ALA A 356 -15.76 41.60 -5.70
C ALA A 356 -15.40 41.84 -4.23
N ALA A 357 -14.39 42.68 -3.97
CA ALA A 357 -14.02 43.05 -2.61
C ALA A 357 -15.10 43.85 -1.88
N GLU A 358 -15.75 44.81 -2.55
CA GLU A 358 -16.88 45.54 -2.00
C GLU A 358 -18.09 44.64 -1.76
N ALA A 359 -18.39 43.72 -2.70
CA ALA A 359 -19.46 42.75 -2.54
C ALA A 359 -19.21 41.81 -1.35
N ALA A 360 -17.99 41.29 -1.21
CA ALA A 360 -17.57 40.45 -0.10
C ALA A 360 -17.64 41.20 1.24
N LYS A 361 -17.09 42.43 1.30
CA LYS A 361 -17.16 43.30 2.48
C LYS A 361 -18.61 43.55 2.91
N ALA A 362 -19.48 43.90 1.97
CA ALA A 362 -20.88 44.19 2.29
C ALA A 362 -21.68 42.95 2.70
N TYR A 363 -21.35 41.77 2.17
CA TYR A 363 -21.95 40.53 2.64
C TYR A 363 -21.54 40.25 4.09
N LEU A 364 -20.24 40.32 4.39
CA LEU A 364 -19.69 39.97 5.68
C LEU A 364 -19.99 40.98 6.80
N LEU A 365 -20.04 42.28 6.49
CA LEU A 365 -20.47 43.31 7.46
C LEU A 365 -21.93 43.15 7.91
N ASN A 366 -22.78 42.59 7.06
CA ASN A 366 -24.18 42.34 7.37
C ASN A 366 -24.41 40.98 8.07
N LYS A 367 -23.34 40.25 8.37
CA LYS A 367 -23.39 38.96 9.06
C LYS A 367 -22.64 39.05 10.39
N ARG A 368 -23.11 38.32 11.38
CA ARG A 368 -22.29 38.01 12.55
C ARG A 368 -21.37 36.84 12.18
N PHE A 369 -20.18 36.80 12.77
CA PHE A 369 -19.26 35.67 12.58
C PHE A 369 -19.92 34.33 12.94
N GLU A 370 -20.80 34.35 13.95
CA GLU A 370 -21.68 33.25 14.34
C GLU A 370 -22.50 32.69 13.16
N ASP A 371 -23.10 33.57 12.34
CA ASP A 371 -23.90 33.20 11.17
C ASP A 371 -23.05 32.62 10.04
N VAL A 372 -21.81 33.10 9.91
CA VAL A 372 -20.83 32.60 8.93
C VAL A 372 -20.47 31.16 9.27
N ILE A 373 -20.07 30.89 10.53
CA ILE A 373 -19.76 29.53 11.02
C ILE A 373 -20.98 28.60 10.89
N GLY A 374 -22.17 29.08 11.24
CA GLY A 374 -23.42 28.32 11.09
C GLY A 374 -23.72 27.92 9.64
N GLY A 375 -23.23 28.68 8.65
CA GLY A 375 -23.28 28.31 7.24
C GLY A 375 -22.36 27.13 6.88
N TYR A 376 -21.16 27.07 7.47
CA TYR A 376 -20.20 25.99 7.28
C TYR A 376 -20.59 24.68 7.98
N LEU A 377 -21.16 24.77 9.19
CA LEU A 377 -21.69 23.60 9.91
C LEU A 377 -22.79 22.87 9.13
N LYS A 378 -23.51 23.58 8.26
CA LYS A 378 -24.56 23.03 7.39
C LYS A 378 -24.02 22.43 6.08
N GLY A 379 -22.69 22.32 5.92
CA GLY A 379 -22.01 21.67 4.79
C GLY A 379 -21.59 22.63 3.66
N ALA A 380 -21.14 22.07 2.53
CA ALA A 380 -20.56 22.71 1.32
C ALA A 380 -21.39 23.83 0.64
N ASN A 381 -22.52 24.22 1.24
CA ASN A 381 -23.34 25.34 0.83
C ASN A 381 -22.84 26.69 1.36
N GLY A 382 -22.01 26.74 2.41
CA GLY A 382 -21.50 28.01 2.98
C GLY A 382 -20.71 28.85 1.96
N ASP A 383 -19.60 28.31 1.46
CA ASP A 383 -18.78 28.94 0.42
C ASP A 383 -19.57 29.21 -0.86
N ARG A 384 -20.48 28.29 -1.23
CA ARG A 384 -21.33 28.44 -2.43
C ARG A 384 -22.31 29.61 -2.30
N VAL A 385 -22.99 29.74 -1.16
CA VAL A 385 -23.92 30.85 -0.90
C VAL A 385 -23.16 32.18 -0.88
N PHE A 386 -21.97 32.21 -0.29
CA PHE A 386 -21.12 33.39 -0.29
C PHE A 386 -20.63 33.76 -1.70
N SER A 387 -20.13 32.77 -2.44
CA SER A 387 -19.66 32.93 -3.82
C SER A 387 -20.78 33.42 -4.76
N ASN A 388 -21.99 32.86 -4.63
CA ASN A 388 -23.16 33.28 -5.40
C ASN A 388 -23.56 34.72 -5.08
N ALA A 389 -23.56 35.12 -3.80
CA ALA A 389 -23.88 36.49 -3.40
C ALA A 389 -22.88 37.51 -3.97
N ILE A 390 -21.60 37.15 -4.10
CA ILE A 390 -20.60 37.97 -4.78
C ILE A 390 -20.88 38.00 -6.29
N ALA A 391 -21.09 36.84 -6.93
CA ALA A 391 -21.37 36.73 -8.36
C ALA A 391 -22.57 37.59 -8.79
N GLU A 392 -23.68 37.53 -8.04
CA GLU A 392 -24.89 38.32 -8.29
C GLU A 392 -24.61 39.83 -8.27
N ARG A 393 -23.76 40.29 -7.34
CA ARG A 393 -23.42 41.71 -7.20
C ARG A 393 -22.46 42.22 -8.28
N ILE A 394 -21.51 41.39 -8.73
CA ILE A 394 -20.52 41.81 -9.73
C ILE A 394 -20.98 41.59 -11.19
N ALA A 395 -21.98 40.75 -11.42
CA ALA A 395 -22.47 40.43 -12.76
C ALA A 395 -23.03 41.64 -13.50
N ALA A 396 -23.83 42.49 -12.83
CA ALA A 396 -24.41 43.67 -13.47
C ALA A 396 -23.35 44.73 -13.84
N PRO A 397 -22.43 45.14 -12.93
CA PRO A 397 -21.31 46.01 -13.28
C PRO A 397 -20.42 45.45 -14.40
N ALA A 398 -20.09 44.15 -14.39
CA ALA A 398 -19.27 43.53 -15.43
C ALA A 398 -19.92 43.60 -16.83
N ARG A 399 -21.24 43.37 -16.91
CA ARG A 399 -22.00 43.46 -18.18
C ARG A 399 -22.11 44.88 -18.72
N GLN A 400 -22.04 45.90 -17.86
CA GLN A 400 -22.05 47.30 -18.30
C GLN A 400 -20.79 47.69 -19.08
N VAL A 401 -19.68 46.99 -18.84
CA VAL A 401 -18.39 47.20 -19.51
C VAL A 401 -18.03 46.09 -20.52
N GLY A 402 -19.00 45.25 -20.87
CA GLY A 402 -18.89 44.25 -21.95
C GLY A 402 -18.43 42.84 -21.54
N TYR A 403 -18.31 42.56 -20.23
CA TYR A 403 -17.88 41.26 -19.70
C TYR A 403 -19.03 40.44 -19.11
N SER A 404 -18.93 39.11 -19.22
CA SER A 404 -19.75 38.13 -18.50
C SER A 404 -18.92 37.49 -17.39
N ILE A 405 -19.56 37.22 -16.25
CA ILE A 405 -18.99 36.44 -15.15
C ILE A 405 -19.47 35.00 -15.31
N GLU A 406 -18.55 34.07 -15.53
CA GLU A 406 -18.85 32.65 -15.72
C GLU A 406 -18.93 31.94 -14.37
N SER A 407 -17.99 32.22 -13.48
CA SER A 407 -17.98 31.67 -12.13
C SER A 407 -17.25 32.58 -11.14
N VAL A 408 -17.65 32.47 -9.88
CA VAL A 408 -16.93 33.05 -8.74
C VAL A 408 -16.73 31.93 -7.74
N ALA A 409 -15.51 31.77 -7.26
CA ALA A 409 -15.20 31.01 -6.07
C ALA A 409 -14.62 31.97 -5.03
N ALA A 410 -15.24 32.04 -3.87
CA ALA A 410 -14.78 32.79 -2.72
C ALA A 410 -14.70 31.83 -1.53
N VAL A 411 -13.48 31.55 -1.09
CA VAL A 411 -13.21 30.62 0.02
C VAL A 411 -12.81 31.45 1.22
N LEU A 412 -13.58 31.34 2.32
CA LEU A 412 -13.18 32.01 3.56
C LEU A 412 -12.10 31.19 4.25
N ALA A 413 -10.92 31.78 4.44
CA ALA A 413 -9.88 31.24 5.30
C ALA A 413 -10.21 31.61 6.75
N ILE A 414 -11.13 30.85 7.36
CA ILE A 414 -11.49 31.00 8.77
C ILE A 414 -10.30 30.55 9.63
N PRO A 415 -9.73 31.43 10.49
CA PRO A 415 -8.75 31.00 11.48
C PRO A 415 -9.37 29.90 12.34
N GLN A 416 -8.69 28.77 12.49
CA GLN A 416 -9.20 27.59 13.21
C GLN A 416 -10.31 26.80 12.51
N ILE A 417 -10.42 26.84 11.16
CA ILE A 417 -11.36 26.01 10.36
C ILE A 417 -11.27 24.50 10.67
N ASN A 418 -10.10 24.04 11.12
CA ASN A 418 -9.89 22.66 11.55
C ASN A 418 -10.84 22.28 12.70
N PHE A 419 -11.22 23.22 13.58
CA PHE A 419 -12.21 22.95 14.64
C PHE A 419 -13.63 22.77 14.08
N ILE A 420 -13.93 23.21 12.86
CA ILE A 420 -15.22 22.92 12.22
C ILE A 420 -15.20 21.50 11.63
N GLN A 421 -14.03 21.08 11.11
CA GLN A 421 -13.86 19.81 10.40
C GLN A 421 -13.46 18.63 11.31
N GLY A 422 -12.96 18.92 12.51
CA GLY A 422 -12.34 17.95 13.43
C GLY A 422 -10.88 18.31 13.67
N HIS A 423 -10.55 18.79 14.87
CA HIS A 423 -9.19 19.20 15.26
C HIS A 423 -8.68 18.33 16.40
N SER A 424 -7.51 17.72 16.21
CA SER A 424 -6.87 16.93 17.25
C SER A 424 -6.18 17.83 18.27
N ILE A 425 -6.53 17.69 19.54
CA ILE A 425 -5.88 18.38 20.64
C ILE A 425 -4.74 17.52 21.16
N ALA A 426 -3.50 17.97 20.93
CA ALA A 426 -2.33 17.33 21.51
C ALA A 426 -2.32 17.56 23.03
N ILE A 427 -2.49 16.48 23.81
CA ILE A 427 -2.36 16.47 25.26
C ILE A 427 -1.26 15.48 25.60
N ALA A 428 -0.24 15.94 26.34
CA ALA A 428 0.83 15.06 26.80
C ALA A 428 0.28 14.09 27.85
N GLU A 429 0.92 12.93 27.96
CA GLU A 429 0.74 12.06 29.11
C GLU A 429 1.15 12.81 30.38
N ASP A 430 0.31 12.77 31.42
CA ASP A 430 0.52 13.51 32.66
C ASP A 430 -0.02 12.72 33.87
N GLU A 431 0.37 13.16 35.05
CA GLU A 431 -0.08 12.59 36.33
C GLU A 431 -1.33 13.33 36.85
N TYR A 432 -2.38 12.57 37.11
CA TYR A 432 -3.63 13.07 37.67
C TYR A 432 -3.85 12.55 39.07
N GLY A 433 -4.10 13.45 40.02
CA GLY A 433 -4.45 13.08 41.39
C GLY A 433 -5.80 12.38 41.44
N LEU A 434 -5.88 11.32 42.24
CA LEU A 434 -7.12 10.63 42.58
C LEU A 434 -7.73 11.22 43.85
N GLN A 435 -8.82 10.64 44.36
CA GLN A 435 -9.41 11.02 45.65
C GLN A 435 -8.38 10.94 46.79
N ASP A 436 -7.46 9.98 46.70
CA ASP A 436 -6.29 9.89 47.57
C ASP A 436 -5.19 10.83 47.06
N PRO A 437 -4.91 11.96 47.75
CA PRO A 437 -4.03 13.01 47.22
C PRO A 437 -2.56 12.59 47.11
N THR A 438 -2.16 11.49 47.76
CA THR A 438 -0.82 10.90 47.69
C THR A 438 -0.64 9.94 46.51
N ILE A 439 -1.74 9.61 45.84
CA ILE A 439 -1.81 8.66 44.73
C ILE A 439 -2.15 9.43 43.46
N LYS A 440 -1.30 9.24 42.45
CA LYS A 440 -1.50 9.82 41.13
C LYS A 440 -1.56 8.69 40.11
N ALA A 441 -2.47 8.82 39.16
CA ALA A 441 -2.60 7.95 38.02
C ALA A 441 -1.95 8.62 36.81
N ILE A 442 -1.16 7.85 36.05
CA ILE A 442 -0.63 8.33 34.77
C ILE A 442 -1.68 8.07 33.69
N VAL A 443 -2.12 9.12 33.01
CA VAL A 443 -3.19 9.05 32.01
C VAL A 443 -2.76 9.72 30.71
N LYS A 444 -3.10 9.07 29.61
CA LYS A 444 -2.93 9.60 28.26
C LYS A 444 -4.30 9.93 27.67
N ILE A 445 -4.44 11.14 27.17
CA ILE A 445 -5.70 11.62 26.58
C ILE A 445 -5.51 11.81 25.08
N LYS A 446 -6.33 11.11 24.29
CA LYS A 446 -6.48 11.38 22.86
C LYS A 446 -7.85 12.01 22.64
N CYS A 447 -7.83 13.26 22.19
CA CYS A 447 -9.04 14.05 22.01
C CYS A 447 -9.04 14.72 20.65
N GLU A 448 -10.15 14.57 19.93
CA GLU A 448 -10.46 15.32 18.73
C GLU A 448 -11.77 16.06 18.96
N VAL A 449 -11.76 17.36 18.70
CA VAL A 449 -12.89 18.25 18.96
C VAL A 449 -13.40 18.86 17.67
N ARG A 450 -14.70 19.09 17.61
CA ARG A 450 -15.32 19.90 16.58
C ARG A 450 -16.36 20.85 17.14
N VAL A 451 -16.73 21.88 16.39
CA VAL A 451 -17.86 22.75 16.74
C VAL A 451 -19.16 21.94 16.62
N HIS A 452 -19.93 21.85 17.71
CA HIS A 452 -21.21 21.15 17.67
C HIS A 452 -22.26 21.98 16.91
N ASN A 453 -23.29 21.33 16.34
CA ASN A 453 -24.22 21.96 15.37
C ASN A 453 -24.90 23.26 15.85
N ASN A 454 -25.09 23.43 17.15
CA ASN A 454 -25.70 24.61 17.77
C ASN A 454 -24.68 25.48 18.54
N GLY A 455 -23.40 25.12 18.49
CA GLY A 455 -22.32 25.73 19.28
C GLY A 455 -21.64 26.90 18.59
N GLY A 456 -21.98 27.20 17.33
CA GLY A 456 -21.34 28.24 16.53
C GLY A 456 -21.28 29.62 17.21
N ASN A 457 -22.33 30.01 17.93
CA ASN A 457 -22.35 31.28 18.67
C ASN A 457 -21.35 31.28 19.83
N THR A 458 -21.33 30.21 20.62
CA THR A 458 -20.41 30.04 21.76
C THR A 458 -18.96 29.96 21.28
N PHE A 459 -18.72 29.20 20.20
CA PHE A 459 -17.42 29.07 19.56
C PHE A 459 -16.88 30.41 19.05
N ALA A 460 -17.68 31.16 18.30
CA ALA A 460 -17.33 32.48 17.80
C ALA A 460 -16.94 33.45 18.93
N ARG A 461 -17.73 33.47 20.01
CA ARG A 461 -17.45 34.30 21.19
C ARG A 461 -16.16 33.89 21.88
N ALA A 462 -15.98 32.59 22.12
CA ALA A 462 -14.78 32.07 22.76
C ALA A 462 -13.52 32.33 21.92
N LEU A 463 -13.58 32.14 20.59
CA LEU A 463 -12.48 32.45 19.68
C LEU A 463 -12.14 33.95 19.69
N SER A 464 -13.14 34.82 19.77
CA SER A 464 -12.91 36.28 19.89
C SER A 464 -12.34 36.69 21.26
N ALA A 465 -12.65 35.94 22.32
CA ALA A 465 -12.27 36.29 23.68
C ALA A 465 -10.81 35.91 23.98
N TYR A 466 -10.32 34.79 23.43
CA TYR A 466 -9.05 34.17 23.81
C TYR A 466 -8.03 34.15 22.68
N ASP A 467 -6.88 34.78 22.89
CA ASP A 467 -5.77 34.76 21.92
C ASP A 467 -5.09 33.37 21.86
N ASP A 468 -5.00 32.65 23.00
CA ASP A 468 -4.47 31.28 23.10
C ASP A 468 -5.58 30.20 23.14
N PHE A 469 -6.49 30.25 22.16
CA PHE A 469 -7.72 29.44 22.14
C PHE A 469 -7.47 27.93 22.32
N GLU A 470 -6.55 27.33 21.56
CA GLU A 470 -6.24 25.89 21.67
C GLU A 470 -5.65 25.52 23.03
N SER A 471 -4.77 26.37 23.59
CA SER A 471 -4.20 26.12 24.92
C SER A 471 -5.27 26.14 26.00
N ARG A 472 -6.30 27.00 25.86
CA ARG A 472 -7.43 27.04 26.80
C ARG A 472 -8.27 25.78 26.73
N ILE A 473 -8.52 25.26 25.52
CA ILE A 473 -9.23 23.99 25.32
C ILE A 473 -8.46 22.83 25.94
N ARG A 474 -7.13 22.76 25.70
CA ARG A 474 -6.25 21.77 26.32
C ARG A 474 -6.35 21.82 27.85
N SER A 475 -6.28 23.01 28.44
CA SER A 475 -6.41 23.20 29.87
C SER A 475 -7.78 22.77 30.39
N ALA A 476 -8.87 23.12 29.67
CA ALA A 476 -10.22 22.75 30.06
C ALA A 476 -10.46 21.23 30.02
N ILE A 477 -9.94 20.53 29.00
CA ILE A 477 -9.99 19.06 28.93
C ILE A 477 -9.19 18.47 30.10
N THR A 478 -7.97 18.95 30.32
CA THR A 478 -7.10 18.48 31.40
C THR A 478 -7.73 18.70 32.77
N GLU A 479 -8.36 19.84 33.00
CA GLU A 479 -9.04 20.18 34.25
C GLU A 479 -10.31 19.36 34.46
N ALA A 480 -11.12 19.15 33.41
CA ALA A 480 -12.29 18.28 33.48
C ALA A 480 -11.90 16.83 33.82
N VAL A 481 -10.85 16.31 33.18
CA VAL A 481 -10.29 14.98 33.49
C VAL A 481 -9.77 14.95 34.93
N ARG A 482 -9.01 15.96 35.37
CA ARG A 482 -8.49 16.06 36.73
C ARG A 482 -9.61 16.07 37.77
N ASN A 483 -10.65 16.87 37.56
CA ASN A 483 -11.79 16.95 38.48
C ASN A 483 -12.53 15.62 38.56
N ALA A 484 -12.75 14.97 37.43
CA ALA A 484 -13.43 13.67 37.39
C ALA A 484 -12.60 12.55 38.04
N LEU A 485 -11.29 12.54 37.84
CA LEU A 485 -10.37 11.56 38.47
C LEU A 485 -10.19 11.82 39.97
N SER A 486 -10.22 13.08 40.42
CA SER A 486 -10.14 13.42 41.85
C SER A 486 -11.31 12.92 42.68
N ALA A 487 -12.41 12.52 42.03
CA ALA A 487 -13.56 11.90 42.69
C ALA A 487 -13.46 10.37 42.74
N GLU A 488 -12.48 9.76 42.07
CA GLU A 488 -12.29 8.31 42.04
C GLU A 488 -11.30 7.88 43.12
N SER A 489 -11.69 6.86 43.89
CA SER A 489 -10.76 6.23 44.85
C SER A 489 -9.63 5.53 44.09
N ALA A 490 -8.44 5.47 44.68
CA ALA A 490 -7.31 4.79 44.04
C ALA A 490 -7.64 3.33 43.71
N PHE A 491 -8.27 2.64 44.65
CA PHE A 491 -8.68 1.26 44.46
C PHE A 491 -9.69 1.11 43.31
N ASP A 492 -10.74 1.94 43.23
CA ASP A 492 -11.73 1.87 42.15
C ASP A 492 -11.10 2.13 40.78
N TYR A 493 -10.13 3.05 40.70
CA TYR A 493 -9.39 3.34 39.47
C TYR A 493 -8.62 2.12 38.96
N TYR A 494 -7.73 1.53 39.80
CA TYR A 494 -6.85 0.42 39.38
C TYR A 494 -7.57 -0.92 39.23
N SER A 495 -8.71 -1.10 39.92
CA SER A 495 -9.57 -2.29 39.78
C SER A 495 -10.61 -2.17 38.65
N SER A 496 -10.72 -1.00 38.01
CA SER A 496 -11.67 -0.78 36.93
C SER A 496 -11.33 -1.59 35.67
N PRO A 497 -12.34 -1.97 34.85
CA PRO A 497 -12.11 -2.58 33.54
C PRO A 497 -11.27 -1.73 32.58
N TYR A 498 -11.21 -0.43 32.82
CA TYR A 498 -10.43 0.53 32.04
C TYR A 498 -8.92 0.34 32.21
N VAL A 499 -8.46 0.07 33.43
CA VAL A 499 -7.04 -0.15 33.74
C VAL A 499 -6.62 -1.61 33.55
N ASN A 500 -7.55 -2.55 33.73
CA ASN A 500 -7.36 -3.99 33.49
C ASN A 500 -6.18 -4.59 34.27
N GLY A 501 -6.06 -4.22 35.55
CA GLY A 501 -4.96 -4.66 36.42
C GLY A 501 -5.13 -6.08 36.95
N VAL A 502 -6.15 -6.35 37.77
CA VAL A 502 -6.46 -7.68 38.36
C VAL A 502 -7.91 -7.63 38.88
N PRO A 503 -8.72 -8.71 38.84
CA PRO A 503 -9.98 -8.77 39.59
C PRO A 503 -9.73 -8.43 41.07
N ALA A 504 -10.60 -7.64 41.69
CA ALA A 504 -10.57 -7.40 43.13
C ALA A 504 -11.38 -8.47 43.87
N ALA A 505 -10.82 -9.05 44.93
CA ALA A 505 -11.58 -9.85 45.88
C ALA A 505 -12.24 -8.93 46.92
N ILE A 506 -13.53 -9.12 47.17
CA ILE A 506 -14.23 -8.52 48.33
C ILE A 506 -14.46 -9.67 49.32
N GLU A 507 -14.16 -9.46 50.60
CA GLU A 507 -14.50 -10.42 51.63
C GLU A 507 -16.02 -10.64 51.70
N ALA A 508 -16.45 -11.86 51.39
CA ALA A 508 -17.69 -12.42 51.87
C ALA A 508 -17.33 -13.45 52.95
N ASP A 509 -17.71 -13.19 54.20
CA ASP A 509 -17.73 -14.11 55.35
C ASP A 509 -16.59 -15.15 55.42
N ASP A 510 -15.44 -14.76 56.00
CA ASP A 510 -14.33 -15.63 56.47
C ASP A 510 -13.84 -16.74 55.49
N THR A 511 -14.24 -16.65 54.23
CA THR A 511 -13.92 -17.61 53.17
C THR A 511 -13.49 -16.81 51.95
N ILE A 512 -12.22 -16.93 51.59
CA ILE A 512 -11.60 -16.22 50.47
C ILE A 512 -12.06 -16.86 49.14
N HIS A 513 -13.37 -16.97 48.83
CA HIS A 513 -13.79 -17.84 47.71
C HIS A 513 -14.96 -17.39 46.83
N ASP A 514 -15.48 -16.18 46.94
CA ASP A 514 -16.33 -15.62 45.90
C ASP A 514 -15.66 -14.39 45.28
N THR A 515 -15.11 -14.53 44.06
CA THR A 515 -14.83 -13.37 43.20
C THR A 515 -16.15 -12.66 42.96
N PRO A 516 -16.40 -11.51 43.61
CA PRO A 516 -17.61 -10.77 43.36
C PRO A 516 -17.49 -10.20 41.96
N THR A 517 -18.53 -10.38 41.16
CA THR A 517 -18.72 -9.59 39.95
C THR A 517 -18.52 -8.12 40.35
N PRO A 518 -17.53 -7.40 39.80
CA PRO A 518 -17.28 -6.02 40.21
C PRO A 518 -18.58 -5.26 40.03
N VAL A 519 -19.04 -4.62 41.12
CA VAL A 519 -20.22 -3.75 41.10
C VAL A 519 -19.96 -2.76 39.98
N ARG A 520 -20.72 -2.88 38.89
CA ARG A 520 -20.61 -2.08 37.67
C ARG A 520 -20.92 -0.62 37.99
N ARG A 521 -20.00 0.07 38.66
CA ARG A 521 -19.94 1.53 38.62
C ARG A 521 -19.62 1.90 37.18
N GLN A 522 -20.36 2.88 36.68
CA GLN A 522 -20.38 3.31 35.28
C GLN A 522 -18.96 3.40 34.68
N ASP A 523 -18.84 3.03 33.40
CA ASP A 523 -17.61 3.10 32.61
C ASP A 523 -16.93 4.48 32.79
N LEU A 524 -15.88 4.54 33.60
CA LEU A 524 -15.13 5.75 33.97
C LEU A 524 -14.77 6.62 32.74
N PRO A 525 -14.26 6.05 31.63
CA PRO A 525 -14.09 6.74 30.37
C PRO A 525 -15.33 7.48 29.88
N THR A 526 -16.51 6.83 29.92
CA THR A 526 -17.78 7.42 29.45
C THR A 526 -18.18 8.63 30.31
N ARG A 527 -18.03 8.56 31.63
CA ARG A 527 -18.37 9.68 32.53
C ARG A 527 -17.41 10.86 32.36
N ILE A 528 -16.11 10.57 32.21
CA ILE A 528 -15.09 11.61 31.94
C ILE A 528 -15.37 12.28 30.59
N HIS A 529 -15.67 11.49 29.56
CA HIS A 529 -16.03 11.98 28.23
C HIS A 529 -17.23 12.93 28.31
N GLN A 530 -18.31 12.54 29.00
CA GLN A 530 -19.48 13.41 29.20
C GLN A 530 -19.14 14.73 29.91
N GLY A 531 -18.30 14.68 30.95
CA GLY A 531 -17.85 15.89 31.65
C GLY A 531 -16.99 16.80 30.77
N VAL A 532 -16.12 16.23 29.94
CA VAL A 532 -15.32 16.96 28.94
C VAL A 532 -16.24 17.61 27.91
N ASP A 533 -17.18 16.87 27.34
CA ASP A 533 -18.15 17.38 26.36
C ASP A 533 -19.03 18.48 26.95
N GLU A 534 -19.47 18.36 28.20
CA GLU A 534 -20.25 19.41 28.86
C GLU A 534 -19.44 20.71 29.01
N VAL A 535 -18.20 20.62 29.49
CA VAL A 535 -17.31 21.79 29.66
C VAL A 535 -16.98 22.42 28.32
N LEU A 536 -16.67 21.61 27.30
CA LEU A 536 -16.35 22.07 25.95
C LEU A 536 -17.56 22.69 25.25
N GLY A 537 -18.74 22.06 25.35
CA GLY A 537 -19.97 22.55 24.75
C GLY A 537 -20.40 23.88 25.38
N ARG A 538 -20.40 23.94 26.72
CA ARG A 538 -20.83 25.13 27.46
C ARG A 538 -19.89 26.33 27.28
N THR A 539 -18.58 26.10 27.33
CA THR A 539 -17.58 27.19 27.38
C THR A 539 -17.08 27.58 25.99
N TYR A 540 -16.95 26.60 25.07
CA TYR A 540 -16.30 26.78 23.77
C TYR A 540 -17.20 26.43 22.58
N GLY A 541 -18.41 25.91 22.79
CA GLY A 541 -19.28 25.47 21.69
C GLY A 541 -18.74 24.27 20.92
N LEU A 542 -17.89 23.46 21.57
CA LEU A 542 -17.25 22.29 20.98
C LEU A 542 -17.85 20.99 21.53
N GLU A 543 -17.82 19.94 20.73
CA GLU A 543 -18.05 18.55 21.14
C GLU A 543 -16.84 17.71 20.75
N THR A 544 -16.58 16.63 21.47
CA THR A 544 -15.57 15.66 21.06
C THR A 544 -16.13 14.72 19.99
N THR A 545 -15.40 14.55 18.89
CA THR A 545 -15.69 13.52 17.88
C THR A 545 -15.08 12.20 18.27
N THR A 546 -13.87 12.27 18.80
CA THR A 546 -13.11 11.14 19.31
C THR A 546 -12.58 11.52 20.68
N PHE A 547 -12.98 10.78 21.71
CA PHE A 547 -12.38 10.86 23.03
C PHE A 547 -11.93 9.48 23.46
N ARG A 548 -10.64 9.32 23.72
CA ARG A 548 -10.07 8.10 24.30
C ARG A 548 -9.21 8.48 25.48
N LEU A 549 -9.61 7.96 26.63
CA LEU A 549 -8.77 7.86 27.81
C LEU A 549 -7.97 6.56 27.66
N GLU A 550 -6.66 6.62 27.83
CA GLU A 550 -5.77 5.46 27.82
C GLU A 550 -4.94 5.46 29.11
N PRO A 551 -4.78 4.31 29.80
CA PRO A 551 -3.83 4.23 30.89
C PRO A 551 -2.44 4.55 30.35
N GLY A 552 -1.71 5.46 31.01
CA GLY A 552 -0.35 5.77 30.63
C GLY A 552 0.62 4.69 31.10
N ASN A 553 1.92 4.96 30.96
CA ASN A 553 2.98 4.07 31.44
C ASN A 553 3.10 4.13 32.98
N ASP A 554 2.13 3.52 33.66
CA ASP A 554 2.08 3.47 35.12
C ASP A 554 2.81 2.22 35.67
N PRO A 555 3.90 2.39 36.45
CA PRO A 555 4.65 1.28 37.03
C PRO A 555 3.79 0.36 37.91
N ILE A 556 2.70 0.88 38.46
CA ILE A 556 1.78 0.11 39.31
C ILE A 556 0.97 -0.85 38.44
N ILE A 557 0.48 -0.39 37.29
CA ILE A 557 -0.25 -1.22 36.32
C ILE A 557 0.65 -2.33 35.78
N GLU A 558 1.89 -1.98 35.39
CA GLU A 558 2.87 -2.96 34.93
C GLU A 558 3.16 -4.01 36.00
N ARG A 559 3.30 -3.56 37.26
CA ARG A 559 3.58 -4.44 38.39
C ARG A 559 2.43 -5.38 38.71
N MET A 560 1.21 -4.88 38.77
CA MET A 560 0.01 -5.68 38.97
C MET A 560 -0.09 -6.77 37.89
N ASN A 561 0.09 -6.39 36.62
CA ASN A 561 0.06 -7.32 35.50
C ASN A 561 1.17 -8.37 35.56
N TYR A 562 2.38 -7.98 35.97
CA TYR A 562 3.51 -8.91 36.10
C TYR A 562 3.27 -9.93 37.22
N LEU A 563 2.86 -9.45 38.39
CA LEU A 563 2.62 -10.26 39.58
C LEU A 563 1.47 -11.27 39.39
N ALA A 564 0.36 -10.86 38.78
CA ALA A 564 -0.79 -11.74 38.54
C ALA A 564 -0.55 -12.84 37.49
N ARG A 565 0.48 -12.72 36.64
CA ARG A 565 0.75 -13.66 35.55
C ARG A 565 1.79 -14.73 35.89
N ARG A 566 2.52 -14.59 37.01
CA ARG A 566 3.63 -15.49 37.34
C ARG A 566 3.41 -16.20 38.67
N PRO A 567 3.45 -17.55 38.69
CA PRO A 567 3.58 -18.27 39.93
C PRO A 567 5.00 -18.09 40.51
N PHE A 568 5.09 -17.95 41.82
CA PHE A 568 6.36 -17.91 42.55
C PHE A 568 6.57 -19.25 43.23
N SER A 569 7.65 -19.96 42.90
CA SER A 569 7.93 -21.28 43.45
C SER A 569 9.22 -21.26 44.25
N VAL A 570 9.16 -21.68 45.51
CA VAL A 570 10.32 -21.74 46.39
C VAL A 570 10.48 -23.16 46.91
N ARG A 571 11.72 -23.64 46.88
CA ARG A 571 12.14 -24.89 47.53
C ARG A 571 13.09 -24.58 48.67
N VAL A 572 12.77 -25.02 49.87
CA VAL A 572 13.59 -24.80 51.07
C VAL A 572 13.95 -26.15 51.69
N PRO A 573 15.24 -26.53 51.70
CA PRO A 573 15.72 -27.59 52.58
C PRO A 573 15.89 -27.03 53.99
N LEU A 574 15.21 -27.61 54.96
CA LEU A 574 15.31 -27.26 56.38
C LEU A 574 15.93 -28.42 57.13
N THR A 575 16.93 -28.13 57.96
CA THR A 575 17.63 -29.15 58.76
C THR A 575 17.40 -28.87 60.24
N ILE A 576 16.97 -29.89 60.97
CA ILE A 576 16.70 -29.81 62.41
C ILE A 576 17.63 -30.76 63.13
N THR A 577 18.50 -30.23 63.99
CA THR A 577 19.37 -31.05 64.83
C THR A 577 18.75 -31.15 66.22
N ARG A 578 18.39 -32.37 66.65
CA ARG A 578 17.93 -32.61 68.03
C ARG A 578 19.15 -32.78 68.92
N SER A 579 19.37 -31.85 69.84
CA SER A 579 20.53 -31.82 70.73
C SER A 579 20.57 -33.01 71.71
N SER A 580 19.42 -33.54 72.12
CA SER A 580 19.33 -34.71 73.02
C SER A 580 19.73 -36.03 72.35
N THR A 581 19.44 -36.20 71.06
CA THR A 581 19.62 -37.48 70.34
C THR A 581 20.68 -37.42 69.24
N ARG A 582 21.32 -36.27 69.01
CA ARG A 582 22.29 -36.02 67.90
C ARG A 582 21.78 -36.41 66.51
N THR A 583 20.47 -36.47 66.34
CA THR A 583 19.84 -36.91 65.10
C THR A 583 19.37 -35.73 64.28
N THR A 584 19.52 -35.84 62.96
CA THR A 584 19.15 -34.80 62.00
C THR A 584 17.85 -35.17 61.31
N ILE A 585 16.86 -34.27 61.33
CA ILE A 585 15.64 -34.37 60.51
C ILE A 585 15.81 -33.41 59.34
N GLU A 586 15.58 -33.89 58.12
CA GLU A 586 15.61 -33.07 56.92
C GLU A 586 14.17 -32.86 56.42
N ILE A 587 13.79 -31.62 56.16
CA ILE A 587 12.50 -31.27 55.58
C ILE A 587 12.76 -30.60 54.24
N ASN A 588 12.23 -31.17 53.16
CA ASN A 588 12.22 -30.53 51.85
C ASN A 588 10.82 -29.96 51.61
N ALA A 589 10.66 -28.65 51.79
CA ALA A 589 9.41 -27.96 51.51
C ALA A 589 9.48 -27.31 50.12
N HIS A 590 8.44 -27.49 49.32
CA HIS A 590 8.25 -26.83 48.05
C HIS A 590 6.83 -26.27 47.97
N ALA A 591 6.71 -24.97 47.74
CA ALA A 591 5.43 -24.29 47.61
C ALA A 591 5.44 -23.43 46.36
N SER A 592 4.29 -23.32 45.70
CA SER A 592 4.06 -22.37 44.62
C SER A 592 2.95 -21.40 45.02
N VAL A 593 3.13 -20.11 44.76
CA VAL A 593 2.18 -19.05 45.10
C VAL A 593 1.65 -18.44 43.82
N PHE A 594 0.34 -18.29 43.74
CA PHE A 594 -0.32 -17.53 42.70
C PHE A 594 -0.95 -16.27 43.32
N ILE A 595 -0.74 -15.11 42.70
CA ILE A 595 -1.34 -13.86 43.16
C ILE A 595 -2.67 -13.70 42.45
N GLU A 596 -3.77 -13.81 43.20
CA GLU A 596 -5.12 -13.73 42.66
C GLU A 596 -5.59 -12.29 42.45
N SER A 597 -5.35 -11.43 43.45
CA SER A 597 -5.84 -10.06 43.48
C SER A 597 -5.05 -9.16 44.42
N VAL A 598 -5.34 -7.87 44.37
CA VAL A 598 -4.93 -6.93 45.41
C VAL A 598 -6.05 -6.84 46.44
N ASP A 599 -5.69 -6.82 47.71
CA ASP A 599 -6.64 -6.74 48.82
C ASP A 599 -7.22 -5.33 48.94
N GLN A 600 -8.55 -5.22 49.01
CA GLN A 600 -9.22 -3.93 49.09
C GLN A 600 -8.89 -3.15 50.36
N GLN A 601 -8.80 -3.84 51.51
CA GLN A 601 -8.56 -3.19 52.80
C GLN A 601 -7.10 -2.75 52.96
N ASN A 602 -6.16 -3.49 52.37
CA ASN A 602 -4.72 -3.25 52.46
C ASN A 602 -4.10 -2.71 51.15
N TRP A 603 -4.91 -2.16 50.24
CA TRP A 603 -4.46 -1.58 48.96
C TRP A 603 -3.30 -0.58 49.13
N THR A 604 -3.34 0.25 50.18
CA THR A 604 -2.31 1.25 50.45
C THR A 604 -0.94 0.61 50.70
N SER A 605 -0.89 -0.56 51.34
CA SER A 605 0.34 -1.33 51.54
C SER A 605 0.92 -1.77 50.20
N PHE A 606 0.09 -2.30 49.30
CA PHE A 606 0.51 -2.64 47.94
C PHE A 606 1.05 -1.43 47.18
N TYR A 607 0.31 -0.32 47.16
CA TYR A 607 0.72 0.92 46.49
C TYR A 607 2.10 1.40 46.96
N LEU A 608 2.32 1.45 48.29
CA LEU A 608 3.59 1.89 48.86
C LEU A 608 4.75 0.96 48.49
N ASN A 609 4.55 -0.36 48.53
CA ASN A 609 5.57 -1.32 48.14
C ASN A 609 5.87 -1.27 46.64
N ALA A 610 4.83 -1.16 45.80
CA ALA A 610 4.99 -1.03 44.35
C ALA A 610 5.79 0.22 43.96
N LYS A 611 5.67 1.31 44.73
CA LYS A 611 6.40 2.56 44.48
C LYS A 611 7.82 2.58 45.07
N ARG A 612 8.05 1.92 46.21
CA ARG A 612 9.34 1.92 46.91
C ARG A 612 10.32 0.87 46.39
N LEU A 613 9.80 -0.30 46.03
CA LEU A 613 10.62 -1.43 45.61
C LEU A 613 10.73 -1.44 44.09
N ASP A 614 11.83 -1.93 43.55
CA ASP A 614 11.84 -2.38 42.15
C ASP A 614 11.11 -3.74 42.00
N MET A 615 10.92 -4.20 40.76
CA MET A 615 10.18 -5.45 40.50
C MET A 615 10.86 -6.67 41.13
N LYS A 616 12.20 -6.68 41.11
CA LYS A 616 12.98 -7.79 41.63
C LYS A 616 12.91 -7.81 43.15
N GLN A 617 13.10 -6.67 43.81
CA GLN A 617 12.95 -6.51 45.26
C GLN A 617 11.55 -6.90 45.75
N HIS A 618 10.49 -6.55 44.99
CA HIS A 618 9.14 -6.97 45.36
C HIS A 618 8.97 -8.50 45.20
N THR A 619 9.54 -9.09 44.16
CA THR A 619 9.57 -10.56 43.97
C THR A 619 10.34 -11.26 45.09
N ASP A 620 11.56 -10.80 45.38
CA ASP A 620 12.44 -11.32 46.42
C ASP A 620 11.73 -11.26 47.79
N LEU A 621 11.00 -10.17 48.08
CA LEU A 621 10.22 -10.02 49.31
C LEU A 621 9.08 -11.04 49.42
N ILE A 622 8.40 -11.36 48.31
CA ILE A 622 7.37 -12.40 48.27
C ILE A 622 7.99 -13.77 48.52
N GLU A 623 9.11 -14.07 47.87
CA GLU A 623 9.85 -15.32 48.06
C GLU A 623 10.38 -15.47 49.48
N ASP A 624 10.93 -14.41 50.07
CA ASP A 624 11.45 -14.41 51.44
C ASP A 624 10.32 -14.55 52.46
N THR A 625 9.17 -13.90 52.23
CA THR A 625 7.97 -14.10 53.05
C THR A 625 7.51 -15.57 53.01
N LEU A 626 7.57 -16.20 51.84
CA LEU A 626 7.25 -17.62 51.69
C LEU A 626 8.28 -18.50 52.42
N LYS A 627 9.59 -18.22 52.29
CA LYS A 627 10.65 -18.94 53.01
C LYS A 627 10.43 -18.86 54.52
N ASP A 628 10.22 -17.67 55.06
CA ASP A 628 9.98 -17.44 56.50
C ASP A 628 8.77 -18.23 57.00
N CYS A 629 7.69 -18.27 56.22
CA CYS A 629 6.51 -19.06 56.56
C CYS A 629 6.79 -20.57 56.48
N LEU A 630 7.57 -21.04 55.51
CA LEU A 630 8.00 -22.43 55.43
C LEU A 630 8.95 -22.80 56.59
N GLU A 631 9.74 -21.87 57.11
CA GLU A 631 10.58 -22.12 58.28
C GLU A 631 9.76 -22.42 59.55
N LEU A 632 8.51 -21.96 59.64
CA LEU A 632 7.60 -22.32 60.74
C LEU A 632 7.37 -23.83 60.82
N LEU A 633 7.54 -24.57 59.71
CA LEU A 633 7.49 -26.03 59.73
C LEU A 633 8.54 -26.64 60.67
N LYS A 634 9.69 -25.97 60.90
CA LYS A 634 10.72 -26.45 61.84
C LYS A 634 10.15 -26.63 63.25
N SER A 635 9.41 -25.64 63.75
CA SER A 635 8.87 -25.69 65.11
C SER A 635 7.73 -26.70 65.23
N ILE A 636 6.89 -26.81 64.19
CA ILE A 636 5.79 -27.77 64.13
C ILE A 636 6.33 -29.21 64.13
N VAL A 637 7.29 -29.53 63.26
CA VAL A 637 7.86 -30.88 63.13
C VAL A 637 8.66 -31.28 64.39
N VAL A 638 9.24 -30.33 65.12
CA VAL A 638 9.92 -30.60 66.40
C VAL A 638 8.95 -30.98 67.50
N ASN A 639 7.83 -30.26 67.60
CA ASN A 639 6.92 -30.34 68.74
C ASN A 639 5.80 -31.37 68.56
N THR A 640 5.57 -31.85 67.34
CA THR A 640 4.50 -32.82 67.04
C THR A 640 5.02 -34.26 67.04
N PRO A 641 4.31 -35.23 67.68
CA PRO A 641 4.64 -36.65 67.60
C PRO A 641 4.67 -37.17 66.15
N ARG A 642 5.55 -38.13 65.83
CA ARG A 642 5.78 -38.63 64.45
C ARG A 642 4.50 -39.03 63.69
N GLY A 643 3.55 -39.70 64.35
CA GLY A 643 2.27 -40.10 63.76
C GLY A 643 1.14 -39.07 63.84
N ALA A 644 1.40 -37.89 64.42
CA ALA A 644 0.40 -36.84 64.66
C ALA A 644 0.62 -35.59 63.79
N LEU A 645 1.53 -35.64 62.81
CA LEU A 645 1.62 -34.65 61.73
C LEU A 645 0.40 -34.82 60.81
N ASN A 646 -0.77 -34.45 61.33
CA ASN A 646 -2.00 -34.46 60.57
C ASN A 646 -1.85 -33.36 59.51
N SER A 647 -1.78 -33.76 58.25
CA SER A 647 -1.44 -32.86 57.16
C SER A 647 -2.37 -31.64 57.12
N ASP A 648 -3.66 -31.80 57.44
CA ASP A 648 -4.64 -30.70 57.45
C ASP A 648 -4.32 -29.54 58.40
N GLU A 649 -3.84 -29.79 59.61
CA GLU A 649 -3.63 -28.73 60.61
C GLU A 649 -2.37 -27.93 60.33
N VAL A 650 -1.26 -28.63 60.05
CA VAL A 650 0.02 -28.01 59.67
C VAL A 650 -0.14 -27.21 58.37
N ARG A 651 -0.90 -27.75 57.41
CA ARG A 651 -1.25 -27.06 56.15
C ARG A 651 -2.02 -25.78 56.42
N ARG A 652 -3.11 -25.84 57.20
CA ARG A 652 -3.91 -24.64 57.53
C ARG A 652 -3.08 -23.59 58.24
N THR A 653 -2.24 -23.95 59.20
CA THR A 653 -1.43 -22.95 59.93
C THR A 653 -0.45 -22.22 59.01
N VAL A 654 0.27 -22.94 58.15
CA VAL A 654 1.25 -22.32 57.23
C VAL A 654 0.54 -21.51 56.14
N ILE A 655 -0.51 -22.06 55.52
CA ILE A 655 -1.26 -21.39 54.45
C ILE A 655 -1.95 -20.13 54.99
N THR A 656 -2.68 -20.23 56.11
CA THR A 656 -3.37 -19.08 56.71
C THR A 656 -2.37 -18.01 57.14
N HIS A 657 -1.25 -18.39 57.76
CA HIS A 657 -0.24 -17.42 58.18
C HIS A 657 0.43 -16.73 56.99
N PHE A 658 0.75 -17.47 55.92
CA PHE A 658 1.30 -16.90 54.70
C PHE A 658 0.31 -15.95 54.01
N ALA A 659 -0.93 -16.40 53.80
CA ALA A 659 -1.98 -15.59 53.18
C ALA A 659 -2.24 -14.29 53.98
N GLN A 660 -2.27 -14.38 55.32
CA GLN A 660 -2.42 -13.22 56.19
C GLN A 660 -1.24 -12.24 56.04
N ARG A 661 0.01 -12.72 56.05
CA ARG A 661 1.20 -11.85 55.86
C ARG A 661 1.21 -11.18 54.49
N MET A 662 0.88 -11.92 53.44
CA MET A 662 0.77 -11.37 52.08
C MET A 662 -0.27 -10.25 52.00
N ARG A 663 -1.40 -10.43 52.69
CA ARG A 663 -2.47 -9.44 52.76
C ARG A 663 -2.06 -8.20 53.55
N GLU A 664 -1.59 -8.36 54.78
CA GLU A 664 -1.30 -7.24 55.70
C GLU A 664 -0.06 -6.44 55.27
N HIS A 665 1.02 -7.13 54.88
CA HIS A 665 2.30 -6.47 54.58
C HIS A 665 2.45 -6.05 53.13
N LEU A 666 1.92 -6.84 52.19
CA LEU A 666 2.06 -6.59 50.75
C LEU A 666 0.76 -6.12 50.09
N GLY A 667 -0.38 -6.21 50.77
CA GLY A 667 -1.68 -5.87 50.20
C GLY A 667 -2.14 -6.88 49.14
N LEU A 668 -1.63 -8.11 49.14
CA LEU A 668 -1.89 -9.11 48.09
C LEU A 668 -2.77 -10.25 48.59
N CYS A 669 -3.76 -10.65 47.79
CA CYS A 669 -4.51 -11.89 47.96
C CYS A 669 -3.85 -12.98 47.12
N VAL A 670 -3.61 -14.13 47.74
CA VAL A 670 -2.82 -15.20 47.14
C VAL A 670 -3.47 -16.57 47.34
N THR A 671 -3.32 -17.43 46.34
CA THR A 671 -3.51 -18.87 46.47
C THR A 671 -2.15 -19.53 46.65
N LEU A 672 -2.05 -20.43 47.62
CA LEU A 672 -0.96 -21.40 47.62
C LEU A 672 -1.37 -22.59 46.73
N HIS A 673 -0.59 -22.86 45.68
CA HIS A 673 -0.62 -24.10 44.90
C HIS A 673 0.15 -25.20 45.66
N PRO A 674 -0.06 -26.49 45.36
CA PRO A 674 0.14 -27.58 46.32
C PRO A 674 1.47 -27.48 47.07
N LEU A 675 1.35 -27.33 48.39
CA LEU A 675 2.46 -27.37 49.32
C LEU A 675 2.95 -28.82 49.40
N LEU A 676 4.11 -29.09 48.81
CA LEU A 676 4.79 -30.36 48.87
C LEU A 676 5.77 -30.34 50.04
N ILE A 677 5.59 -31.23 51.00
CA ILE A 677 6.51 -31.37 52.13
C ILE A 677 6.98 -32.81 52.19
N ASP A 678 8.28 -33.02 52.05
CA ASP A 678 8.93 -34.28 52.34
C ASP A 678 9.69 -34.15 53.65
N VAL A 679 9.26 -34.90 54.67
CA VAL A 679 9.98 -34.98 55.95
C VAL A 679 10.74 -36.30 55.99
N HIS A 680 12.06 -36.23 56.00
CA HIS A 680 12.95 -37.37 56.16
C HIS A 680 13.36 -37.48 57.63
N TYR A 681 12.83 -38.50 58.29
CA TYR A 681 13.30 -38.85 59.62
C TYR A 681 14.57 -39.72 59.52
N PRO A 682 15.54 -39.54 60.42
CA PRO A 682 16.68 -40.44 60.52
C PRO A 682 16.17 -41.84 60.88
N ALA A 683 16.90 -42.88 60.47
CA ALA A 683 16.48 -44.25 60.70
C ALA A 683 16.20 -44.46 62.20
N LEU A 684 15.08 -45.10 62.53
CA LEU A 684 14.75 -45.43 63.92
C LEU A 684 15.89 -46.20 64.60
N GLY A 685 16.53 -47.10 63.84
CA GLY A 685 17.73 -47.82 64.25
C GLY A 685 18.93 -46.92 64.61
N ASP A 686 19.08 -45.74 63.99
CA ASP A 686 20.17 -44.81 64.33
C ASP A 686 19.92 -44.09 65.66
N VAL A 687 18.66 -43.75 65.95
CA VAL A 687 18.26 -43.17 67.25
C VAL A 687 18.46 -44.20 68.36
N ALA A 688 17.93 -45.41 68.15
CA ALA A 688 18.05 -46.51 69.11
C ALA A 688 19.51 -46.98 69.26
N ALA A 689 20.35 -46.90 68.22
CA ALA A 689 21.78 -47.22 68.30
C ALA A 689 22.56 -46.16 69.10
N LEU A 690 22.19 -44.88 69.00
CA LEU A 690 22.77 -43.80 69.81
C LEU A 690 22.37 -43.92 71.29
N GLU A 691 21.09 -44.24 71.57
CA GLU A 691 20.62 -44.54 72.93
C GLU A 691 21.27 -45.81 73.50
N LEU A 692 21.40 -46.86 72.68
CA LEU A 692 22.15 -48.07 73.04
C LEU A 692 23.60 -47.74 73.36
N ALA A 693 24.26 -46.87 72.59
CA ALA A 693 25.64 -46.46 72.85
C ALA A 693 25.76 -45.69 74.18
N ALA A 694 24.83 -44.78 74.47
CA ALA A 694 24.78 -44.05 75.74
C ALA A 694 24.53 -44.99 76.94
N LEU A 695 23.57 -45.91 76.83
CA LEU A 695 23.32 -46.94 77.85
C LEU A 695 24.48 -47.93 77.99
N THR A 696 25.20 -48.23 76.91
CA THR A 696 26.43 -49.05 76.95
C THR A 696 27.53 -48.33 77.73
N GLU A 697 27.65 -47.02 77.57
CA GLU A 697 28.59 -46.19 78.33
C GLU A 697 28.19 -46.08 79.80
N GLU A 698 26.90 -45.87 80.09
CA GLU A 698 26.35 -45.91 81.44
C GLU A 698 26.55 -47.27 82.10
N PHE A 699 26.32 -48.36 81.37
CA PHE A 699 26.57 -49.72 81.81
C PHE A 699 28.05 -49.97 82.15
N LYS A 700 28.98 -49.48 81.30
CA LYS A 700 30.42 -49.53 81.59
C LYS A 700 30.76 -48.73 82.85
N ASN A 701 30.17 -47.56 83.02
CA ASN A 701 30.36 -46.72 84.20
C ASN A 701 29.82 -47.39 85.48
N LEU A 702 28.65 -48.05 85.40
CA LEU A 702 28.08 -48.81 86.51
C LEU A 702 28.91 -50.06 86.84
N LEU A 703 29.48 -50.74 85.84
CA LEU A 703 30.41 -51.86 86.05
C LEU A 703 31.71 -51.41 86.71
N ASN A 704 32.27 -50.27 86.30
CA ASN A 704 33.46 -49.69 86.93
C ASN A 704 33.16 -49.30 88.39
N LYS A 705 32.03 -48.61 88.64
CA LYS A 705 31.57 -48.29 90.01
C LYS A 705 31.33 -49.54 90.85
N ARG A 706 30.80 -50.62 90.28
CA ARG A 706 30.65 -51.92 90.96
C ARG A 706 32.00 -52.55 91.33
N ALA A 707 33.01 -52.42 90.46
CA ALA A 707 34.35 -52.94 90.71
C ALA A 707 35.10 -52.15 91.80
N GLU A 708 34.76 -50.88 91.98
CA GLU A 708 35.32 -50.00 93.02
C GLU A 708 34.68 -50.23 94.41
N ILE A 709 33.55 -50.95 94.50
CA ILE A 709 32.90 -51.28 95.78
C ILE A 709 33.54 -52.54 96.37
N VAL A 710 34.21 -52.36 97.51
CA VAL A 710 34.77 -53.45 98.33
C VAL A 710 33.68 -53.98 99.26
N ASP A 711 33.38 -55.28 99.19
CA ASP A 711 32.50 -55.95 100.15
C ASP A 711 33.12 -55.88 101.55
N HIS A 712 32.63 -54.98 102.39
CA HIS A 712 32.76 -55.12 103.83
C HIS A 712 31.51 -55.85 104.29
N GLY A 713 31.67 -57.16 104.47
CA GLY A 713 30.63 -58.02 104.99
C GLY A 713 30.30 -57.62 106.41
N ASP A 714 29.32 -56.74 106.58
CA ASP A 714 28.53 -56.61 107.78
C ASP A 714 27.10 -56.27 107.36
N GLY A 715 26.17 -57.14 107.77
CA GLY A 715 24.76 -57.06 107.40
C GLY A 715 24.09 -55.80 107.95
N PHE A 716 23.02 -55.40 107.25
CA PHE A 716 22.09 -54.31 107.55
C PHE A 716 22.55 -52.89 107.19
N ILE A 717 22.40 -52.55 105.90
CA ILE A 717 21.69 -51.40 105.30
C ILE A 717 21.95 -51.52 103.79
N SER A 718 20.92 -51.30 102.95
CA SER A 718 20.88 -51.53 101.49
C SER A 718 22.26 -51.66 100.83
N ASN A 719 22.66 -52.90 100.53
CA ASN A 719 23.98 -53.19 100.00
C ASN A 719 24.19 -52.36 98.72
N PRO A 720 25.13 -51.39 98.69
CA PRO A 720 25.37 -50.53 97.52
C PRO A 720 25.63 -51.37 96.27
N ARG A 721 26.22 -52.55 96.46
CA ARG A 721 26.44 -53.54 95.41
C ARG A 721 25.14 -54.15 94.89
N GLU A 722 24.15 -54.40 95.75
CA GLU A 722 22.82 -54.85 95.31
C GLU A 722 22.03 -53.76 94.58
N GLN A 723 22.14 -52.50 95.01
CA GLN A 723 21.52 -51.38 94.29
C GLN A 723 22.15 -51.18 92.91
N ILE A 724 23.47 -51.21 92.81
CA ILE A 724 24.15 -51.15 91.51
C ILE A 724 23.86 -52.40 90.67
N ASN A 725 23.74 -53.59 91.27
CA ASN A 725 23.32 -54.79 90.53
C ASN A 725 21.90 -54.66 89.97
N LYS A 726 20.96 -54.09 90.74
CA LYS A 726 19.60 -53.80 90.23
C LYS A 726 19.62 -52.79 89.08
N GLN A 727 20.39 -51.71 89.21
CA GLN A 727 20.55 -50.73 88.12
C GLN A 727 21.22 -51.34 86.89
N ILE A 728 22.22 -52.21 87.08
CA ILE A 728 22.86 -52.98 86.00
C ILE A 728 21.85 -53.89 85.29
N ASP A 729 20.98 -54.57 86.04
CA ASP A 729 19.97 -55.46 85.47
C ASP A 729 18.83 -54.69 84.78
N GLU A 730 18.46 -53.51 85.30
CA GLU A 730 17.53 -52.56 84.65
C GLU A 730 18.13 -52.03 83.34
N VAL A 731 19.35 -51.51 83.36
CA VAL A 731 20.07 -51.03 82.16
C VAL A 731 20.28 -52.18 81.15
N LYS A 732 20.61 -53.40 81.59
CA LYS A 732 20.69 -54.57 80.68
C LYS A 732 19.36 -54.89 80.02
N LYS A 733 18.25 -54.79 80.77
CA LYS A 733 16.92 -55.06 80.26
C LYS A 733 16.53 -54.02 79.22
N GLU A 734 16.81 -52.74 79.49
CA GLU A 734 16.61 -51.64 78.55
C GLU A 734 17.52 -51.76 77.31
N MET A 735 18.81 -52.04 77.50
CA MET A 735 19.75 -52.31 76.40
C MET A 735 19.28 -53.46 75.51
N LYS A 736 18.73 -54.54 76.09
CA LYS A 736 18.24 -55.70 75.33
C LYS A 736 16.97 -55.39 74.53
N VAL A 737 16.08 -54.56 75.07
CA VAL A 737 14.89 -54.06 74.36
C VAL A 737 15.32 -53.20 73.18
N LEU A 738 16.22 -52.22 73.42
CA LEU A 738 16.76 -51.35 72.39
C LEU A 738 17.59 -52.10 71.34
N GLN A 739 18.33 -53.15 71.71
CA GLN A 739 19.05 -54.00 70.76
C GLN A 739 18.11 -54.70 69.78
N VAL A 740 17.00 -55.25 70.30
CA VAL A 740 15.96 -55.88 69.47
C VAL A 740 15.29 -54.84 68.57
N GLU A 741 15.12 -53.61 69.03
CA GLU A 741 14.56 -52.49 68.26
C GLU A 741 15.51 -52.01 67.15
N VAL A 742 16.81 -51.86 67.45
CA VAL A 742 17.88 -51.59 66.46
C VAL A 742 17.93 -52.69 65.40
N GLU A 743 17.88 -53.96 65.79
CA GLU A 743 17.91 -55.09 64.85
C GLU A 743 16.64 -55.15 63.97
N ARG A 744 15.47 -54.82 64.54
CA ARG A 744 14.17 -54.88 63.87
C ARG A 744 13.92 -53.70 62.92
N GLU A 745 14.48 -52.53 63.21
CA GLU A 745 14.19 -51.27 62.49
C GLU A 745 15.40 -50.71 61.73
N SER A 746 16.46 -51.52 61.57
CA SER A 746 17.76 -51.18 60.97
C SER A 746 17.73 -50.63 59.53
N ASN A 747 16.59 -50.51 58.85
CA ASN A 747 16.54 -50.10 57.44
C ASN A 747 15.36 -49.20 57.02
N THR A 748 14.54 -48.68 57.93
CA THR A 748 13.38 -47.87 57.53
C THR A 748 13.61 -46.38 57.83
N ALA A 749 14.24 -45.69 56.89
CA ALA A 749 14.08 -44.25 56.76
C ALA A 749 12.63 -43.98 56.32
N GLU A 750 11.86 -43.27 57.14
CA GLU A 750 10.49 -42.92 56.81
C GLU A 750 10.47 -41.53 56.17
N THR A 751 9.92 -41.48 54.95
CA THR A 751 9.64 -40.21 54.27
C THR A 751 8.14 -39.99 54.33
N ILE A 752 7.72 -38.95 55.06
CA ILE A 752 6.33 -38.52 55.05
C ILE A 752 6.18 -37.52 53.91
N HIS A 753 5.43 -37.90 52.87
CA HIS A 753 5.06 -37.03 51.76
C HIS A 753 3.69 -36.41 52.03
N ILE A 754 3.64 -35.08 52.02
CA ILE A 754 2.40 -34.32 52.13
C ILE A 754 2.19 -33.58 50.80
N GLU A 755 1.17 -33.99 50.06
CA GLU A 755 0.70 -33.33 48.84
C GLU A 755 -0.73 -32.82 49.06
N GLU A 756 -1.02 -31.63 48.54
CA GLU A 756 -2.38 -31.10 48.48
C GLU A 756 -3.04 -31.54 47.15
N PRO A 757 -4.21 -32.20 47.19
CA PRO A 757 -4.95 -32.46 45.97
C PRO A 757 -5.50 -31.15 45.41
N LEU A 758 -5.32 -30.93 44.11
CA LEU A 758 -5.91 -29.80 43.40
C LEU A 758 -7.43 -29.79 43.63
N GLY A 759 -7.95 -28.74 44.27
CA GLY A 759 -9.39 -28.62 44.54
C GLY A 759 -10.22 -28.62 43.24
N PRO A 760 -11.51 -29.00 43.27
CA PRO A 760 -12.35 -29.19 42.08
C PRO A 760 -12.53 -27.94 41.18
N ARG A 761 -12.16 -26.73 41.65
CA ARG A 761 -12.17 -25.48 40.87
C ARG A 761 -10.80 -25.02 40.38
N GLN A 762 -9.70 -25.65 40.80
CA GLN A 762 -8.34 -25.30 40.34
C GLN A 762 -8.03 -25.84 38.92
N LEU A 763 -8.87 -26.73 38.38
CA LEU A 763 -8.76 -27.26 37.02
C LEU A 763 -9.14 -26.25 35.91
N THR A 764 -9.78 -25.12 36.24
CA THR A 764 -10.43 -24.24 35.24
C THR A 764 -9.73 -22.91 34.94
N LEU A 765 -8.77 -22.46 35.75
CA LEU A 765 -8.04 -21.22 35.45
C LEU A 765 -6.78 -21.55 34.64
N ARG A 766 -6.96 -21.75 33.33
CA ARG A 766 -5.84 -21.56 32.39
C ARG A 766 -5.32 -20.13 32.58
N PRO A 767 -4.00 -19.89 32.53
CA PRO A 767 -3.48 -18.54 32.41
C PRO A 767 -4.19 -17.85 31.24
N PRO A 768 -4.59 -16.56 31.36
CA PRO A 768 -5.08 -15.83 30.21
C PRO A 768 -4.01 -15.93 29.12
N ALA A 769 -4.40 -16.43 27.94
CA ALA A 769 -3.51 -16.54 26.80
C ALA A 769 -2.92 -15.16 26.51
N ALA A 770 -1.61 -15.08 26.30
CA ALA A 770 -0.94 -13.85 25.93
C ALA A 770 -1.60 -13.28 24.65
N SER A 771 -2.30 -12.15 24.81
CA SER A 771 -2.79 -11.29 23.73
C SER A 771 -1.89 -10.08 23.60
#